data_AF-A0A1F5MKC1-F1
#
_entry.id   AF-A0A1F5MKC1-F1
#
_cell.length_a   1.000
_cell.length_b   1.000
_cell.length_c   1.000
_cell.angle_alpha   90.00
_cell.angle_beta   90.00
_cell.angle_gamma   90.00
#
_symmetry.space_group_name_H-M   'P 1'
#
loop_
_entity.id
_entity.type
_entity.pdbx_description
1 polymer ?
#
loop_
_entity_poly.entity_id
_entity_poly.type
_entity_poly.pdbx_seq_one_letter_code
_entity_poly.pdbx_strand_id
1 'polypeptide(L)'
;MGAAGFLGSHLTDKLLSEGVQVVGVDDLSTGDLDNLASSARDNHFQFIKQSLLFSLSLNQLPRLDYAVFIINETLPQKEMLVAVENFLRAIVEFKPKILLVSSIKLYEAHYQTNLKEVEGKVAKFAEDNKLNARVVRLSAVYGPRMHFREDDPIIKLVDSQARGELQKELPSLDFTTRALYISDAVSLLEKSLFHGATAHKIYDGCLINPLKVSEIKQVLLDPLWHENTSFLPAALPPWVTPNLERTMRELSWRPVYPLARSLKETVNYFTDHQNKIRESYQSIPRDVPRIEEPLVAEVSLQPTKKDPPRLDLTPLTTPFKKYTPMVIGTALIIYALVVPIANMVVGSFMVRQSIVKIAEDINTRQFADALVQLEKAKAEFGEVDKARSSYLVFEALRVMGVNLSAIDDLISFQSGTIDVSSYAINSSQSLAQTWGAFSGADDNDVLGVTNTTQAATSSLISSLGFLQSLPRIPLLDVLGLGANQQQLANYSQLANIGRILGSILSEISLSQGSYLVALIDNRVLRPGGGLVMSVARVDIKSGRVEKVEVFKVGDLDKKLTEVVEPPADLKKDTVIKNWSLKEAMVEADFTLNAQNILWFYEKQTGVKPLGVIAVDLTTLNSEFKGDLTEEEGLRLSLEKAVNNLLYVPQTNLITIGENLQTATKRGGIRMYFVNSKLQTMVSSLNWDGSIKEDGWGWVESDVKSSGVFGQIKRAALIRQKINPIGKVATIVELKYSNQSQEFLYESRLKLYTPQGWKLLAAGSNGQSIKGQVSNFSDYGLAGYSSMVQLLPKEQKTIVLEFEKTGQLVGEFDHILRVFKQPGILTYPLTVIVSYPAEMTVIKMGEGSSKEGSVIKWDTDLDQDKQFVITFKVSP
;
A
#
# COMPACT_ATOMS: atom_id res chain seq x y z
N MET A 1 -16.49 -31.51 21.62
CA MET A 1 -15.95 -30.34 22.37
C MET A 1 -16.11 -29.11 21.49
N GLY A 2 -16.58 -28.00 22.07
CA GLY A 2 -16.88 -26.77 21.33
C GLY A 2 -18.27 -26.78 20.67
N ALA A 3 -19.24 -27.48 21.28
CA ALA A 3 -20.55 -27.73 20.67
C ALA A 3 -21.40 -26.47 20.51
N ALA A 4 -21.24 -25.48 21.39
CA ALA A 4 -22.00 -24.22 21.34
C ALA A 4 -21.33 -23.18 20.41
N GLY A 5 -20.14 -23.48 19.87
CA GLY A 5 -19.48 -22.65 18.87
C GLY A 5 -20.12 -22.70 17.48
N PHE A 6 -19.67 -21.82 16.59
CA PHE A 6 -20.13 -21.74 15.21
C PHE A 6 -20.06 -23.10 14.50
N LEU A 7 -18.86 -23.65 14.28
CA LEU A 7 -18.69 -24.92 13.58
C LEU A 7 -19.31 -26.12 14.34
N GLY A 8 -19.19 -26.13 15.67
CA GLY A 8 -19.66 -27.23 16.50
C GLY A 8 -21.18 -27.37 16.53
N SER A 9 -21.92 -26.25 16.51
CA SER A 9 -23.38 -26.29 16.52
C SER A 9 -23.95 -26.85 15.21
N HIS A 10 -23.38 -26.46 14.06
CA HIS A 10 -23.78 -27.00 12.76
C HIS A 10 -23.42 -28.48 12.62
N LEU A 11 -22.25 -28.90 13.13
CA LEU A 11 -21.90 -30.32 13.19
C LEU A 11 -22.86 -31.11 14.09
N THR A 12 -23.27 -30.54 15.24
CA THR A 12 -24.23 -31.15 16.15
C THR A 12 -25.58 -31.36 15.47
N ASP A 13 -26.13 -30.31 14.84
CA ASP A 13 -27.39 -30.40 14.09
C ASP A 13 -27.31 -31.45 12.98
N LYS A 14 -26.19 -31.50 12.24
CA LYS A 14 -25.97 -32.49 11.18
C LYS A 14 -25.91 -33.91 11.73
N LEU A 15 -25.17 -34.17 12.80
CA LEU A 15 -25.06 -35.50 13.41
C LEU A 15 -26.40 -35.99 13.97
N LEU A 16 -27.16 -35.13 14.65
CA LEU A 16 -28.50 -35.46 15.13
C LEU A 16 -29.44 -35.81 13.98
N SER A 17 -29.37 -35.07 12.85
CA SER A 17 -30.18 -35.36 11.67
C SER A 17 -29.90 -36.72 11.03
N GLU A 18 -28.71 -37.29 11.25
CA GLU A 18 -28.31 -38.64 10.82
C GLU A 18 -28.65 -39.72 11.87
N GLY A 19 -29.38 -39.35 12.94
CA GLY A 19 -29.77 -40.26 14.02
C GLY A 19 -28.65 -40.58 15.01
N VAL A 20 -27.59 -39.77 15.04
CA VAL A 20 -26.47 -39.94 15.99
C VAL A 20 -26.83 -39.30 17.33
N GLN A 21 -26.59 -40.00 18.43
CA GLN A 21 -26.68 -39.41 19.76
C GLN A 21 -25.47 -38.50 20.02
N VAL A 22 -25.70 -37.25 20.40
CA VAL A 22 -24.65 -36.24 20.55
C VAL A 22 -24.58 -35.72 21.99
N VAL A 23 -23.38 -35.79 22.57
CA VAL A 23 -23.06 -35.13 23.84
C VAL A 23 -22.20 -33.90 23.52
N GLY A 24 -22.80 -32.72 23.62
CA GLY A 24 -22.13 -31.43 23.45
C GLY A 24 -21.48 -30.97 24.75
N VAL A 25 -20.20 -30.61 24.69
CA VAL A 25 -19.46 -30.03 25.83
C VAL A 25 -18.90 -28.68 25.41
N ASP A 26 -19.15 -27.66 26.21
CA ASP A 26 -18.71 -26.27 25.96
C ASP A 26 -18.70 -25.47 27.27
N ASP A 27 -17.83 -24.48 27.41
CA ASP A 27 -17.82 -23.57 28.57
C ASP A 27 -18.49 -22.22 28.30
N LEU A 28 -18.92 -21.98 27.06
CA LEU A 28 -19.53 -20.73 26.60
C LEU A 28 -18.58 -19.53 26.69
N SER A 29 -17.26 -19.76 26.71
CA SER A 29 -16.25 -18.70 26.66
C SER A 29 -16.28 -17.95 25.32
N THR A 30 -16.47 -18.71 24.23
CA THR A 30 -16.66 -18.18 22.87
C THR A 30 -17.90 -18.74 22.17
N GLY A 31 -18.55 -19.76 22.73
CA GLY A 31 -19.80 -20.33 22.23
C GLY A 31 -21.05 -19.62 22.77
N ASP A 32 -22.17 -19.83 22.09
CA ASP A 32 -23.47 -19.25 22.43
C ASP A 32 -24.53 -20.36 22.54
N LEU A 33 -25.28 -20.40 23.64
CA LEU A 33 -26.32 -21.40 23.85
C LEU A 33 -27.43 -21.33 22.80
N ASP A 34 -27.70 -20.15 22.25
CA ASP A 34 -28.70 -19.99 21.18
C ASP A 34 -28.33 -20.80 19.93
N ASN A 35 -27.03 -21.05 19.70
CA ASN A 35 -26.60 -21.89 18.59
C ASN A 35 -27.07 -23.34 18.73
N LEU A 36 -27.38 -23.78 19.95
CA LEU A 36 -27.88 -25.12 20.27
C LEU A 36 -29.41 -25.16 20.44
N ALA A 37 -30.14 -24.06 20.20
CA ALA A 37 -31.58 -23.99 20.45
C ALA A 37 -32.39 -25.06 19.69
N SER A 38 -31.96 -25.42 18.48
CA SER A 38 -32.55 -26.52 17.69
C SER A 38 -32.20 -27.88 18.29
N SER A 39 -30.90 -28.13 18.52
CA SER A 39 -30.37 -29.38 19.09
C SER A 39 -30.95 -29.68 20.48
N ALA A 40 -31.18 -28.65 21.30
CA ALA A 40 -31.71 -28.78 22.67
C ALA A 40 -33.11 -29.38 22.76
N ARG A 41 -33.85 -29.43 21.64
CA ARG A 41 -35.18 -30.04 21.56
C ARG A 41 -35.13 -31.52 21.16
N ASP A 42 -33.96 -32.02 20.76
CA ASP A 42 -33.77 -33.41 20.37
C ASP A 42 -33.46 -34.27 21.61
N ASN A 43 -34.21 -35.34 21.81
CA ASN A 43 -34.00 -36.26 22.92
C ASN A 43 -32.67 -37.04 22.84
N HIS A 44 -32.01 -37.03 21.68
CA HIS A 44 -30.69 -37.62 21.48
C HIS A 44 -29.54 -36.63 21.73
N PHE A 45 -29.85 -35.39 22.14
CA PHE A 45 -28.85 -34.39 22.48
C PHE A 45 -28.72 -34.20 24.00
N GLN A 46 -27.48 -34.18 24.48
CA GLN A 46 -27.16 -33.82 25.87
C GLN A 46 -26.10 -32.72 25.87
N PHE A 47 -26.33 -31.65 26.64
CA PHE A 47 -25.34 -30.58 26.81
C PHE A 47 -24.69 -30.61 28.19
N ILE A 48 -23.37 -30.43 28.23
CA ILE A 48 -22.55 -30.36 29.44
C ILE A 48 -21.79 -29.03 29.42
N LYS A 49 -22.13 -28.14 30.35
CA LYS A 49 -21.42 -26.86 30.50
C LYS A 49 -20.14 -27.05 31.32
N GLN A 50 -18.99 -27.13 30.68
CA GLN A 50 -17.72 -27.34 31.36
C GLN A 50 -16.51 -26.85 30.57
N SER A 51 -15.54 -26.25 31.27
CA SER A 51 -14.26 -25.83 30.69
C SER A 51 -13.23 -26.95 30.74
N LEU A 52 -12.49 -27.10 29.64
CA LEU A 52 -11.45 -28.11 29.48
C LEU A 52 -10.11 -27.71 30.10
N LEU A 53 -9.99 -26.50 30.67
CA LEU A 53 -8.86 -26.14 31.53
C LEU A 53 -8.86 -26.93 32.84
N PHE A 54 -9.99 -27.54 33.20
CA PHE A 54 -10.15 -28.41 34.34
C PHE A 54 -10.41 -29.85 33.89
N SER A 55 -10.24 -30.82 34.80
CA SER A 55 -10.51 -32.22 34.51
C SER A 55 -11.99 -32.45 34.17
N LEU A 56 -12.25 -33.18 33.09
CA LEU A 56 -13.59 -33.56 32.66
C LEU A 56 -13.84 -35.03 33.03
N SER A 57 -14.99 -35.31 33.66
CA SER A 57 -15.42 -36.68 33.94
C SER A 57 -16.64 -37.02 33.09
N LEU A 58 -16.56 -38.12 32.35
CA LEU A 58 -17.61 -38.62 31.47
C LEU A 58 -18.17 -39.97 31.96
N ASN A 59 -17.92 -40.34 33.22
CA ASN A 59 -18.21 -41.67 33.79
C ASN A 59 -19.70 -42.03 33.79
N GLN A 60 -20.58 -41.06 33.56
CA GLN A 60 -22.03 -41.25 33.45
C GLN A 60 -22.46 -41.72 32.05
N LEU A 61 -21.58 -41.63 31.04
CA LEU A 61 -21.88 -42.08 29.69
C LEU A 61 -21.67 -43.60 29.56
N PRO A 62 -22.64 -44.36 29.02
CA PRO A 62 -22.51 -45.81 28.88
C PRO A 62 -21.52 -46.20 27.77
N ARG A 63 -21.33 -45.34 26.77
CA ARG A 63 -20.49 -45.57 25.57
C ARG A 63 -20.15 -44.24 24.88
N LEU A 64 -18.98 -44.19 24.24
CA LEU A 64 -18.58 -43.09 23.34
C LEU A 64 -17.86 -43.66 22.11
N ASP A 65 -18.48 -43.56 20.94
CA ASP A 65 -17.93 -44.12 19.69
C ASP A 65 -17.00 -43.15 18.95
N TYR A 66 -17.33 -41.87 19.00
CA TYR A 66 -16.63 -40.79 18.30
C TYR A 66 -16.37 -39.63 19.26
N ALA A 67 -15.21 -38.98 19.12
CA ALA A 67 -14.85 -37.82 19.92
C ALA A 67 -14.30 -36.73 19.00
N VAL A 68 -14.95 -35.56 19.00
CA VAL A 68 -14.54 -34.41 18.16
C VAL A 68 -14.00 -33.29 19.03
N PHE A 69 -12.81 -32.80 18.69
CA PHE A 69 -12.20 -31.63 19.30
C PHE A 69 -11.99 -30.54 18.25
N ILE A 70 -12.65 -29.40 18.44
CA ILE A 70 -12.49 -28.21 17.59
C ILE A 70 -11.52 -27.26 18.27
N ILE A 71 -10.39 -26.95 17.62
CA ILE A 71 -9.40 -26.04 18.17
C ILE A 71 -9.95 -24.62 18.20
N ASN A 72 -9.75 -23.92 19.32
CA ASN A 72 -9.95 -22.49 19.42
C ASN A 72 -8.60 -21.77 19.28
N GLU A 73 -8.35 -21.17 18.12
CA GLU A 73 -7.10 -20.46 17.83
C GLU A 73 -6.87 -19.20 18.69
N THR A 74 -7.90 -18.69 19.38
CA THR A 74 -7.76 -17.51 20.25
C THR A 74 -7.18 -17.85 21.63
N LEU A 75 -7.08 -19.12 22.00
CA LEU A 75 -6.54 -19.53 23.30
C LEU A 75 -5.01 -19.50 23.32
N PRO A 76 -4.38 -19.07 24.43
CA PRO A 76 -2.94 -19.22 24.63
C PRO A 76 -2.48 -20.67 24.47
N GLN A 77 -1.29 -20.89 23.90
CA GLN A 77 -0.76 -22.23 23.61
C GLN A 77 -0.78 -23.19 24.81
N LYS A 78 -0.36 -22.71 25.99
CA LYS A 78 -0.32 -23.54 27.21
C LYS A 78 -1.71 -24.05 27.58
N GLU A 79 -2.72 -23.19 27.49
CA GLU A 79 -4.11 -23.52 27.78
C GLU A 79 -4.69 -24.51 26.76
N MET A 80 -4.39 -24.32 25.47
CA MET A 80 -4.81 -25.24 24.41
C MET A 80 -4.21 -26.65 24.60
N LEU A 81 -2.93 -26.75 24.96
CA LEU A 81 -2.28 -28.03 25.22
C LEU A 81 -2.88 -28.74 26.45
N VAL A 82 -3.21 -27.99 27.50
CA VAL A 82 -3.89 -28.52 28.69
C VAL A 82 -5.30 -29.00 28.33
N ALA A 83 -6.06 -28.23 27.57
CA ALA A 83 -7.41 -28.58 27.15
C ALA A 83 -7.44 -29.88 26.30
N VAL A 84 -6.51 -30.02 25.36
CA VAL A 84 -6.39 -31.24 24.55
C VAL A 84 -5.97 -32.43 25.41
N GLU A 85 -5.08 -32.24 26.37
CA GLU A 85 -4.65 -33.31 27.28
C GLU A 85 -5.78 -33.79 28.19
N ASN A 86 -6.55 -32.86 28.77
CA ASN A 86 -7.73 -33.18 29.58
C ASN A 86 -8.81 -33.87 28.75
N PHE A 87 -9.03 -33.42 27.51
CA PHE A 87 -9.94 -34.07 26.57
C PHE A 87 -9.54 -35.52 26.29
N LEU A 88 -8.28 -35.76 25.94
CA LEU A 88 -7.76 -37.09 25.63
C LEU A 88 -7.85 -38.04 26.84
N ARG A 89 -7.51 -37.55 28.04
CA ARG A 89 -7.65 -38.31 29.29
C ARG A 89 -9.09 -38.67 29.60
N ALA A 90 -10.05 -37.78 29.34
CA ALA A 90 -11.47 -38.02 29.64
C ALA A 90 -12.11 -39.09 28.73
N ILE A 91 -11.58 -39.28 27.52
CA ILE A 91 -12.20 -40.16 26.51
C ILE A 91 -11.48 -41.51 26.36
N VAL A 92 -10.25 -41.65 26.88
CA VAL A 92 -9.38 -42.80 26.60
C VAL A 92 -10.00 -44.15 26.95
N GLU A 93 -10.75 -44.21 28.06
CA GLU A 93 -11.39 -45.43 28.55
C GLU A 93 -12.42 -46.01 27.58
N PHE A 94 -13.08 -45.15 26.79
CA PHE A 94 -14.08 -45.55 25.80
C PHE A 94 -13.49 -46.03 24.48
N LYS A 95 -12.19 -45.78 24.24
CA LYS A 95 -11.49 -46.06 22.98
C LYS A 95 -12.19 -45.52 21.71
N PRO A 96 -12.59 -44.24 21.67
CA PRO A 96 -13.36 -43.71 20.55
C PRO A 96 -12.49 -43.46 19.32
N LYS A 97 -13.16 -43.19 18.19
CA LYS A 97 -12.56 -42.56 17.01
C LYS A 97 -12.47 -41.03 17.23
N ILE A 98 -11.25 -40.52 17.39
CA ILE A 98 -10.94 -39.09 17.61
C ILE A 98 -10.79 -38.26 16.31
N LEU A 99 -11.60 -37.23 16.10
CA LEU A 99 -11.38 -36.20 15.07
C LEU A 99 -10.87 -34.91 15.71
N LEU A 100 -9.69 -34.46 15.29
CA LEU A 100 -9.17 -33.13 15.60
C LEU A 100 -9.45 -32.17 14.44
N VAL A 101 -10.15 -31.09 14.70
CA VAL A 101 -10.34 -29.99 13.74
C VAL A 101 -9.27 -28.93 14.00
N SER A 102 -8.32 -28.88 13.08
CA SER A 102 -7.16 -27.98 13.03
C SER A 102 -7.33 -26.99 11.88
N SER A 103 -6.26 -26.29 11.50
CA SER A 103 -6.30 -25.16 10.57
C SER A 103 -5.20 -25.24 9.52
N ILE A 104 -5.51 -24.80 8.30
CA ILE A 104 -4.52 -24.72 7.22
C ILE A 104 -3.52 -23.57 7.40
N LYS A 105 -3.75 -22.65 8.35
CA LYS A 105 -2.79 -21.59 8.71
C LYS A 105 -1.42 -22.14 9.12
N LEU A 106 -1.35 -23.42 9.48
CA LEU A 106 -0.11 -24.18 9.68
C LEU A 106 0.85 -24.15 8.47
N TYR A 107 0.35 -23.91 7.25
CA TYR A 107 1.16 -23.81 6.04
C TYR A 107 1.70 -22.39 5.78
N GLU A 108 1.19 -21.38 6.47
CA GLU A 108 1.49 -19.97 6.19
C GLU A 108 2.68 -19.50 7.04
N ALA A 109 3.81 -19.19 6.39
CA ALA A 109 5.07 -18.84 7.04
C ALA A 109 5.01 -17.59 7.95
N HIS A 110 4.00 -16.74 7.76
CA HIS A 110 3.78 -15.52 8.55
C HIS A 110 3.06 -15.77 9.88
N TYR A 111 2.38 -16.90 10.04
CA TYR A 111 1.74 -17.27 11.30
C TYR A 111 2.66 -18.21 12.09
N GLN A 112 3.23 -17.72 13.18
CA GLN A 112 3.86 -18.57 14.19
C GLN A 112 2.77 -19.39 14.92
N THR A 113 2.25 -20.43 14.28
CA THR A 113 1.23 -21.30 14.88
C THR A 113 1.86 -22.49 15.60
N ASN A 114 1.42 -22.72 16.83
CA ASN A 114 1.84 -23.87 17.65
C ASN A 114 0.94 -25.11 17.42
N LEU A 115 0.12 -25.10 16.36
CA LEU A 115 -0.82 -26.18 16.02
C LEU A 115 -0.13 -27.50 15.70
N LYS A 116 1.11 -27.46 15.16
CA LYS A 116 1.92 -28.65 14.93
C LYS A 116 2.17 -29.46 16.20
N GLU A 117 2.41 -28.77 17.32
CA GLU A 117 2.63 -29.42 18.62
C GLU A 117 1.36 -30.10 19.13
N VAL A 118 0.21 -29.43 18.98
CA VAL A 118 -1.09 -29.97 19.36
C VAL A 118 -1.44 -31.21 18.53
N GLU A 119 -1.30 -31.14 17.20
CA GLU A 119 -1.50 -32.28 16.32
C GLU A 119 -0.55 -33.43 16.67
N GLY A 120 0.72 -33.12 16.95
CA GLY A 120 1.73 -34.08 17.38
C GLY A 120 1.38 -34.78 18.70
N LYS A 121 0.88 -34.04 19.71
CA LYS A 121 0.39 -34.61 20.97
C LYS A 121 -0.76 -35.59 20.75
N VAL A 122 -1.76 -35.20 19.94
CA VAL A 122 -2.91 -36.08 19.64
C VAL A 122 -2.45 -37.34 18.90
N ALA A 123 -1.56 -37.20 17.91
CA ALA A 123 -1.02 -38.33 17.16
C ALA A 123 -0.27 -39.31 18.08
N LYS A 124 0.64 -38.79 18.92
CA LYS A 124 1.41 -39.60 19.87
C LYS A 124 0.50 -40.29 20.89
N PHE A 125 -0.45 -39.57 21.47
CA PHE A 125 -1.39 -40.15 22.43
C PHE A 125 -2.24 -41.26 21.80
N ALA A 126 -2.69 -41.06 20.57
CA ALA A 126 -3.46 -42.07 19.84
C ALA A 126 -2.62 -43.31 19.54
N GLU A 127 -1.34 -43.15 19.19
CA GLU A 127 -0.41 -44.25 19.00
C GLU A 127 -0.18 -45.02 20.32
N ASP A 128 0.18 -44.32 21.39
CA ASP A 128 0.47 -44.90 22.72
C ASP A 128 -0.73 -45.70 23.28
N ASN A 129 -1.96 -45.26 22.99
CA ASN A 129 -3.19 -45.88 23.50
C ASN A 129 -3.93 -46.75 22.46
N LYS A 130 -3.34 -46.97 21.27
CA LYS A 130 -3.95 -47.74 20.16
C LYS A 130 -5.34 -47.23 19.75
N LEU A 131 -5.50 -45.90 19.71
CA LEU A 131 -6.73 -45.23 19.31
C LEU A 131 -6.70 -44.88 17.83
N ASN A 132 -7.88 -44.87 17.23
CA ASN A 132 -8.06 -44.35 15.88
C ASN A 132 -8.20 -42.82 15.98
N ALA A 133 -7.27 -42.07 15.38
CA ALA A 133 -7.30 -40.59 15.33
C ALA A 133 -7.16 -40.07 13.90
N ARG A 134 -7.77 -38.93 13.58
CA ARG A 134 -7.61 -38.22 12.29
C ARG A 134 -7.59 -36.72 12.51
N VAL A 135 -7.00 -35.99 11.57
CA VAL A 135 -6.96 -34.51 11.60
C VAL A 135 -7.62 -33.95 10.34
N VAL A 136 -8.50 -32.96 10.52
CA VAL A 136 -9.01 -32.14 9.41
C VAL A 136 -8.52 -30.71 9.63
N ARG A 137 -7.77 -30.16 8.67
CA ARG A 137 -7.30 -28.77 8.66
C ARG A 137 -8.23 -27.94 7.79
N LEU A 138 -8.95 -26.98 8.37
CA LEU A 138 -9.87 -26.12 7.65
C LEU A 138 -9.23 -24.75 7.33
N SER A 139 -9.63 -24.14 6.21
CA SER A 139 -9.52 -22.68 6.01
C SER A 139 -10.50 -21.95 6.93
N ALA A 140 -10.47 -20.61 6.88
CA ALA A 140 -11.53 -19.80 7.47
C ALA A 140 -12.90 -20.32 7.04
N VAL A 141 -13.87 -20.32 7.95
CA VAL A 141 -15.23 -20.80 7.66
C VAL A 141 -16.19 -19.64 7.88
N TYR A 142 -17.13 -19.46 6.95
CA TYR A 142 -18.17 -18.43 7.06
C TYR A 142 -19.57 -19.02 6.92
N GLY A 143 -20.56 -18.39 7.54
CA GLY A 143 -21.95 -18.85 7.52
C GLY A 143 -22.80 -18.33 8.68
N PRO A 144 -24.09 -18.72 8.74
CA PRO A 144 -24.96 -18.42 9.87
C PRO A 144 -24.36 -18.87 11.20
N ARG A 145 -24.56 -18.11 12.29
CA ARG A 145 -23.99 -18.34 13.64
C ARG A 145 -22.48 -18.05 13.78
N MET A 146 -21.80 -17.54 12.75
CA MET A 146 -20.38 -17.19 12.85
C MET A 146 -20.13 -15.96 13.76
N HIS A 147 -18.88 -15.77 14.18
CA HIS A 147 -18.42 -14.55 14.83
C HIS A 147 -17.49 -13.77 13.92
N PHE A 148 -17.52 -12.44 14.01
CA PHE A 148 -16.68 -11.54 13.21
C PHE A 148 -15.26 -11.34 13.80
N ARG A 149 -14.76 -12.32 14.55
CA ARG A 149 -13.43 -12.26 15.20
C ARG A 149 -12.30 -12.75 14.29
N GLU A 150 -12.64 -13.59 13.31
CA GLU A 150 -11.67 -14.10 12.36
C GLU A 150 -11.28 -13.00 11.36
N ASP A 151 -9.97 -12.85 11.16
CA ASP A 151 -9.37 -11.88 10.25
C ASP A 151 -9.35 -12.38 8.79
N ASP A 152 -10.47 -12.96 8.31
CA ASP A 152 -10.62 -13.35 6.90
C ASP A 152 -11.38 -12.27 6.12
N PRO A 153 -10.93 -11.90 4.91
CA PRO A 153 -11.59 -10.89 4.11
C PRO A 153 -13.08 -11.13 3.83
N ILE A 154 -13.52 -12.39 3.65
CA ILE A 154 -14.95 -12.67 3.41
C ILE A 154 -15.80 -12.31 4.62
N ILE A 155 -15.27 -12.55 5.83
CA ILE A 155 -15.96 -12.32 7.10
C ILE A 155 -16.11 -10.82 7.33
N LYS A 156 -15.06 -10.04 7.04
CA LYS A 156 -15.12 -8.57 7.08
C LYS A 156 -16.14 -8.00 6.12
N LEU A 157 -16.17 -8.48 4.87
CA LEU A 157 -17.14 -7.98 3.90
C LEU A 157 -18.58 -8.34 4.28
N VAL A 158 -18.81 -9.52 4.85
CA VAL A 158 -20.13 -9.88 5.37
C VAL A 158 -20.54 -9.00 6.54
N ASP A 159 -19.63 -8.66 7.46
CA ASP A 159 -19.89 -7.70 8.54
C ASP A 159 -20.26 -6.32 7.98
N SER A 160 -19.43 -5.77 7.10
CA SER A 160 -19.66 -4.46 6.51
C SER A 160 -20.96 -4.43 5.71
N GLN A 161 -21.33 -5.52 5.03
CA GLN A 161 -22.63 -5.63 4.35
C GLN A 161 -23.80 -5.72 5.34
N ALA A 162 -23.69 -6.52 6.40
CA ALA A 162 -24.74 -6.63 7.42
C ALA A 162 -25.00 -5.31 8.15
N ARG A 163 -24.01 -4.41 8.20
CA ARG A 163 -24.11 -3.04 8.73
C ARG A 163 -24.54 -1.98 7.72
N GLY A 164 -24.62 -2.32 6.43
CA GLY A 164 -24.90 -1.36 5.35
C GLY A 164 -23.72 -0.44 5.01
N GLU A 165 -22.49 -0.82 5.35
CA GLU A 165 -21.26 -0.04 5.14
C GLU A 165 -20.35 -0.59 4.04
N LEU A 166 -20.77 -1.64 3.33
CA LEU A 166 -19.97 -2.32 2.30
C LEU A 166 -19.38 -1.38 1.23
N GLN A 167 -20.07 -0.27 0.90
CA GLN A 167 -19.59 0.72 -0.07
C GLN A 167 -18.37 1.51 0.41
N LYS A 168 -18.17 1.65 1.73
CA LYS A 168 -17.04 2.36 2.34
C LYS A 168 -15.77 1.51 2.42
N GLU A 169 -15.91 0.19 2.39
CA GLU A 169 -14.78 -0.74 2.37
C GLU A 169 -14.07 -0.64 1.02
N LEU A 170 -12.77 -0.36 1.03
CA LEU A 170 -11.94 -0.42 -0.17
C LEU A 170 -11.24 -1.79 -0.19
N PRO A 171 -11.64 -2.73 -1.08
CA PRO A 171 -10.87 -3.93 -1.32
C PRO A 171 -9.47 -3.51 -1.78
N SER A 172 -8.43 -4.01 -1.12
CA SER A 172 -7.15 -4.13 -1.81
C SER A 172 -7.22 -5.36 -2.72
N LEU A 173 -6.72 -5.20 -3.94
CA LEU A 173 -6.72 -6.21 -4.99
C LEU A 173 -5.76 -7.38 -4.71
N ASP A 174 -4.92 -7.22 -3.69
CA ASP A 174 -3.92 -8.21 -3.28
C ASP A 174 -4.49 -9.27 -2.34
N PHE A 175 -5.62 -8.99 -1.68
CA PHE A 175 -6.19 -9.93 -0.73
C PHE A 175 -7.05 -10.97 -1.44
N THR A 176 -6.79 -12.23 -1.11
CA THR A 176 -7.51 -13.38 -1.63
C THR A 176 -7.85 -14.31 -0.48
N THR A 177 -8.99 -15.00 -0.56
CA THR A 177 -9.47 -15.90 0.50
C THR A 177 -9.77 -17.28 -0.06
N ARG A 178 -9.61 -18.31 0.77
CA ARG A 178 -10.03 -19.70 0.49
C ARG A 178 -11.11 -20.18 1.46
N ALA A 179 -11.85 -19.23 2.04
CA ALA A 179 -12.82 -19.52 3.08
C ALA A 179 -13.92 -20.47 2.58
N LEU A 180 -14.25 -21.47 3.40
CA LEU A 180 -15.32 -22.41 3.11
C LEU A 180 -16.66 -21.92 3.65
N TYR A 181 -17.73 -22.21 2.92
CA TYR A 181 -19.05 -22.10 3.50
C TYR A 181 -19.28 -23.22 4.52
N ILE A 182 -19.99 -22.91 5.60
CA ILE A 182 -20.18 -23.81 6.75
C ILE A 182 -20.70 -25.20 6.38
N SER A 183 -21.60 -25.32 5.40
CA SER A 183 -22.13 -26.63 5.00
C SER A 183 -21.06 -27.54 4.38
N ASP A 184 -20.16 -26.97 3.58
CA ASP A 184 -19.07 -27.71 2.94
C ASP A 184 -18.06 -28.17 4.01
N ALA A 185 -17.74 -27.30 4.97
CA ALA A 185 -16.89 -27.63 6.10
C ALA A 185 -17.48 -28.77 6.95
N VAL A 186 -18.76 -28.70 7.31
CA VAL A 186 -19.45 -29.75 8.09
C VAL A 186 -19.51 -31.06 7.32
N SER A 187 -19.78 -31.04 6.01
CA SER A 187 -19.76 -32.25 5.17
C SER A 187 -18.38 -32.92 5.16
N LEU A 188 -17.30 -32.13 5.18
CA LEU A 188 -15.95 -32.68 5.28
C LEU A 188 -15.73 -33.38 6.63
N LEU A 189 -16.14 -32.75 7.73
CA LEU A 189 -16.01 -33.32 9.08
C LEU A 189 -16.78 -34.64 9.20
N GLU A 190 -18.04 -34.65 8.76
CA GLU A 190 -18.89 -35.84 8.72
C GLU A 190 -18.24 -36.98 7.93
N LYS A 191 -17.80 -36.71 6.69
CA LYS A 191 -17.13 -37.72 5.86
C LYS A 191 -15.85 -38.24 6.51
N SER A 192 -15.09 -37.36 7.17
CA SER A 192 -13.88 -37.77 7.88
C SER A 192 -14.15 -38.69 9.09
N LEU A 193 -15.33 -38.55 9.73
CA LEU A 193 -15.77 -39.39 10.84
C LEU A 193 -16.22 -40.77 10.37
N PHE A 194 -17.10 -40.82 9.38
CA PHE A 194 -17.80 -42.07 9.02
C PHE A 194 -17.10 -42.91 7.96
N HIS A 195 -16.17 -42.35 7.19
CA HIS A 195 -15.46 -43.13 6.17
C HIS A 195 -14.52 -44.16 6.81
N GLY A 196 -14.60 -45.42 6.35
CA GLY A 196 -13.91 -46.56 6.96
C GLY A 196 -12.38 -46.55 6.96
N ALA A 197 -11.71 -45.66 6.20
CA ALA A 197 -10.25 -45.67 6.01
C ALA A 197 -9.59 -44.31 6.33
N THR A 198 -10.01 -43.66 7.42
CA THR A 198 -9.51 -42.32 7.83
C THR A 198 -8.50 -42.32 8.98
N ALA A 199 -8.19 -43.49 9.55
CA ALA A 199 -7.28 -43.61 10.68
C ALA A 199 -5.86 -43.11 10.35
N HIS A 200 -5.29 -42.31 11.24
CA HIS A 200 -3.95 -41.72 11.18
C HIS A 200 -3.70 -40.86 9.93
N LYS A 201 -4.76 -40.26 9.37
CA LYS A 201 -4.67 -39.40 8.19
C LYS A 201 -4.99 -37.94 8.50
N ILE A 202 -4.44 -37.08 7.64
CA ILE A 202 -4.68 -35.64 7.63
C ILE A 202 -5.40 -35.28 6.32
N TYR A 203 -6.46 -34.50 6.44
CA TYR A 203 -7.25 -33.96 5.33
C TYR A 203 -7.27 -32.44 5.41
N ASP A 204 -7.13 -31.76 4.26
CA ASP A 204 -7.30 -30.31 4.16
C ASP A 204 -8.68 -29.99 3.58
N GLY A 205 -9.33 -28.95 4.09
CA GLY A 205 -10.59 -28.41 3.60
C GLY A 205 -10.47 -26.92 3.32
N CYS A 206 -10.46 -26.55 2.05
CA CYS A 206 -10.49 -25.16 1.59
C CYS A 206 -11.11 -25.09 0.19
N LEU A 207 -11.40 -23.87 -0.28
CA LEU A 207 -11.73 -23.66 -1.70
C LEU A 207 -10.54 -24.05 -2.57
N ILE A 208 -10.83 -24.73 -3.69
CA ILE A 208 -9.82 -25.21 -4.64
C ILE A 208 -9.08 -24.02 -5.25
N ASN A 209 -9.84 -23.00 -5.67
CA ASN A 209 -9.31 -21.76 -6.20
C ASN A 209 -9.56 -20.65 -5.18
N PRO A 210 -8.55 -19.82 -4.84
CA PRO A 210 -8.78 -18.62 -4.07
C PRO A 210 -9.77 -17.68 -4.76
N LEU A 211 -10.47 -16.87 -3.97
CA LEU A 211 -11.40 -15.83 -4.42
C LEU A 211 -10.80 -14.46 -4.16
N LYS A 212 -10.97 -13.53 -5.12
CA LYS A 212 -10.59 -12.13 -4.89
C LYS A 212 -11.59 -11.46 -3.94
N VAL A 213 -11.09 -10.59 -3.06
CA VAL A 213 -11.95 -9.82 -2.16
C VAL A 213 -12.90 -8.90 -2.92
N SER A 214 -12.43 -8.31 -4.03
CA SER A 214 -13.26 -7.48 -4.91
C SER A 214 -14.42 -8.25 -5.55
N GLU A 215 -14.23 -9.53 -5.89
CA GLU A 215 -15.29 -10.40 -6.43
C GLU A 215 -16.35 -10.72 -5.39
N ILE A 216 -15.94 -11.01 -4.16
CA ILE A 216 -16.85 -11.25 -3.04
C ILE A 216 -17.68 -10.00 -2.76
N LYS A 217 -17.03 -8.83 -2.74
CA LYS A 217 -17.72 -7.53 -2.58
C LYS A 217 -18.72 -7.31 -3.71
N GLN A 218 -18.39 -7.65 -4.96
CA GLN A 218 -19.31 -7.56 -6.10
C GLN A 218 -20.56 -8.43 -5.90
N VAL A 219 -20.37 -9.69 -5.47
CA VAL A 219 -21.48 -10.61 -5.19
C VAL A 219 -22.38 -10.09 -4.06
N LEU A 220 -21.80 -9.44 -3.04
CA LEU A 220 -22.55 -8.83 -1.94
C LEU A 220 -23.31 -7.55 -2.36
N LEU A 221 -22.79 -6.79 -3.34
CA LEU A 221 -23.44 -5.59 -3.86
C LEU A 221 -24.64 -5.91 -4.78
N ASP A 222 -24.59 -6.99 -5.57
CA ASP A 222 -25.68 -7.39 -6.48
C ASP A 222 -25.97 -8.91 -6.43
N PRO A 223 -26.49 -9.43 -5.32
CA PRO A 223 -26.66 -10.87 -5.13
C PRO A 223 -27.66 -11.50 -6.13
N LEU A 224 -28.69 -10.75 -6.54
CA LEU A 224 -29.73 -11.24 -7.46
C LEU A 224 -29.21 -11.42 -8.89
N TRP A 225 -28.34 -10.53 -9.35
CA TRP A 225 -27.70 -10.69 -10.65
C TRP A 225 -26.82 -11.95 -10.67
N HIS A 226 -25.98 -12.12 -9.65
CA HIS A 226 -25.01 -13.22 -9.56
C HIS A 226 -25.65 -14.61 -9.37
N GLU A 227 -26.82 -14.72 -8.72
CA GLU A 227 -27.58 -15.97 -8.66
C GLU A 227 -28.07 -16.43 -10.04
N ASN A 228 -28.39 -15.49 -10.93
CA ASN A 228 -28.99 -15.78 -12.24
C ASN A 228 -27.96 -15.93 -13.37
N THR A 229 -26.72 -15.48 -13.20
CA THR A 229 -25.72 -15.39 -14.29
C THR A 229 -24.61 -16.45 -14.26
N SER A 230 -24.68 -17.46 -13.39
CA SER A 230 -23.60 -18.47 -13.24
C SER A 230 -22.23 -17.83 -13.06
N PHE A 231 -22.09 -16.97 -12.04
CA PHE A 231 -20.84 -16.28 -11.74
C PHE A 231 -19.66 -17.26 -11.61
N LEU A 232 -18.60 -17.03 -12.41
CA LEU A 232 -17.34 -17.75 -12.33
C LEU A 232 -16.27 -16.78 -11.80
N PRO A 233 -15.71 -17.04 -10.60
CA PRO A 233 -14.60 -16.27 -10.06
C PRO A 233 -13.39 -16.31 -11.01
N ALA A 234 -12.58 -15.26 -11.01
CA ALA A 234 -11.34 -15.23 -11.77
C ALA A 234 -10.39 -16.34 -11.31
N ALA A 235 -9.71 -16.96 -12.28
CA ALA A 235 -8.70 -17.95 -11.99
C ALA A 235 -7.49 -17.27 -11.31
N LEU A 236 -7.22 -17.67 -10.06
CA LEU A 236 -6.05 -17.26 -9.30
C LEU A 236 -5.07 -18.45 -9.19
N PRO A 237 -3.76 -18.19 -9.04
CA PRO A 237 -2.79 -19.25 -8.86
C PRO A 237 -3.13 -20.08 -7.60
N PRO A 238 -3.01 -21.42 -7.67
CA PRO A 238 -3.35 -22.28 -6.55
C PRO A 238 -2.37 -22.10 -5.39
N TRP A 239 -2.90 -22.05 -4.17
CA TRP A 239 -2.10 -22.02 -2.94
C TRP A 239 -1.70 -23.44 -2.53
N VAL A 240 -0.56 -23.57 -1.85
CA VAL A 240 -0.07 -24.88 -1.38
C VAL A 240 -0.98 -25.43 -0.27
N THR A 241 -1.69 -26.53 -0.57
CA THR A 241 -2.46 -27.34 0.39
C THR A 241 -2.22 -28.83 0.12
N PRO A 242 -1.21 -29.44 0.77
CA PRO A 242 -0.66 -30.73 0.36
C PRO A 242 -1.61 -31.91 0.51
N ASN A 243 -2.65 -31.81 1.36
CA ASN A 243 -3.59 -32.90 1.57
C ASN A 243 -4.93 -32.69 0.84
N LEU A 244 -5.17 -31.57 0.15
CA LEU A 244 -6.45 -31.29 -0.48
C LEU A 244 -6.79 -32.32 -1.56
N GLU A 245 -5.82 -32.71 -2.39
CA GLU A 245 -6.02 -33.77 -3.38
C GLU A 245 -6.38 -35.11 -2.74
N ARG A 246 -5.75 -35.43 -1.59
CA ARG A 246 -6.09 -36.62 -0.80
C ARG A 246 -7.53 -36.53 -0.29
N THR A 247 -7.93 -35.38 0.25
CA THR A 247 -9.32 -35.13 0.69
C THR A 247 -10.30 -35.41 -0.44
N MET A 248 -10.06 -34.85 -1.62
CA MET A 248 -10.95 -35.01 -2.77
C MET A 248 -11.05 -36.46 -3.24
N ARG A 249 -9.94 -37.17 -3.28
CA ARG A 249 -9.88 -38.56 -3.77
C ARG A 249 -10.43 -39.55 -2.76
N GLU A 250 -9.97 -39.49 -1.52
CA GLU A 250 -10.28 -40.51 -0.51
C GLU A 250 -11.64 -40.29 0.15
N LEU A 251 -12.10 -39.05 0.31
CA LEU A 251 -13.41 -38.76 0.90
C LEU A 251 -14.50 -38.45 -0.14
N SER A 252 -14.13 -38.43 -1.43
CA SER A 252 -15.03 -37.97 -2.51
C SER A 252 -15.71 -36.65 -2.13
N TRP A 253 -14.93 -35.71 -1.60
CA TRP A 253 -15.41 -34.43 -1.08
C TRP A 253 -14.84 -33.26 -1.89
N ARG A 254 -15.68 -32.29 -2.21
CA ARG A 254 -15.30 -31.01 -2.82
C ARG A 254 -16.25 -29.93 -2.28
N PRO A 255 -15.82 -28.67 -2.18
CA PRO A 255 -16.75 -27.57 -1.92
C PRO A 255 -17.67 -27.42 -3.13
N VAL A 256 -18.97 -27.51 -2.89
CA VAL A 256 -19.98 -27.45 -3.96
C VAL A 256 -21.00 -26.34 -3.72
N TYR A 257 -20.96 -25.67 -2.56
CA TYR A 257 -21.94 -24.67 -2.22
C TYR A 257 -21.72 -23.37 -3.04
N PRO A 258 -22.73 -22.87 -3.77
CA PRO A 258 -22.57 -21.66 -4.59
C PRO A 258 -22.30 -20.40 -3.75
N LEU A 259 -21.27 -19.63 -4.13
CA LEU A 259 -20.81 -18.42 -3.42
C LEU A 259 -21.92 -17.36 -3.22
N ALA A 260 -22.72 -17.08 -4.25
CA ALA A 260 -23.79 -16.08 -4.15
C ALA A 260 -24.85 -16.49 -3.12
N ARG A 261 -25.21 -17.78 -3.12
CA ARG A 261 -26.20 -18.33 -2.21
C ARG A 261 -25.68 -18.35 -0.77
N SER A 262 -24.45 -18.79 -0.55
CA SER A 262 -23.84 -18.82 0.79
C SER A 262 -23.74 -17.42 1.40
N LEU A 263 -23.30 -16.42 0.62
CA LEU A 263 -23.20 -15.03 1.09
C LEU A 263 -24.57 -14.47 1.44
N LYS A 264 -25.58 -14.68 0.60
CA LYS A 264 -26.97 -14.25 0.86
C LYS A 264 -27.54 -14.87 2.12
N GLU A 265 -27.41 -16.18 2.30
CA GLU A 265 -27.89 -16.87 3.50
C GLU A 265 -27.17 -16.38 4.77
N THR A 266 -25.87 -16.08 4.67
CA THR A 266 -25.10 -15.55 5.78
C THR A 266 -25.54 -14.12 6.14
N VAL A 267 -25.65 -13.23 5.16
CA VAL A 267 -26.07 -11.84 5.38
C VAL A 267 -27.51 -11.77 5.90
N ASN A 268 -28.43 -12.56 5.36
CA ASN A 268 -29.81 -12.61 5.84
C ASN A 268 -29.88 -13.01 7.31
N TYR A 269 -29.09 -14.03 7.72
CA TYR A 269 -29.04 -14.43 9.12
C TYR A 269 -28.64 -13.27 10.05
N PHE A 270 -27.63 -12.47 9.71
CA PHE A 270 -27.19 -11.33 10.53
C PHE A 270 -28.08 -10.10 10.41
N THR A 271 -28.79 -9.95 9.29
CA THR A 271 -29.84 -8.93 9.12
C THR A 271 -30.98 -9.18 10.10
N ASP A 272 -31.37 -10.44 10.27
CA ASP A 272 -32.44 -10.84 11.21
C ASP A 272 -31.97 -10.88 12.67
N HIS A 273 -30.64 -10.99 12.91
CA HIS A 273 -30.03 -11.13 14.24
C HIS A 273 -29.02 -10.01 14.55
N GLN A 274 -29.38 -8.74 14.33
CA GLN A 274 -28.47 -7.59 14.52
C GLN A 274 -27.84 -7.49 15.92
N ASN A 275 -28.51 -7.97 16.96
CA ASN A 275 -27.95 -8.01 18.32
C ASN A 275 -26.68 -8.88 18.40
N LYS A 276 -26.60 -9.97 17.62
CA LYS A 276 -25.42 -10.85 17.58
C LYS A 276 -24.21 -10.19 16.91
N ILE A 277 -24.44 -9.21 16.01
CA ILE A 277 -23.35 -8.38 15.47
C ILE A 277 -22.73 -7.59 16.62
N ARG A 278 -23.53 -6.91 17.45
CA ARG A 278 -23.03 -6.09 18.57
C ARG A 278 -22.30 -6.91 19.65
N GLU A 279 -22.84 -8.07 20.01
CA GLU A 279 -22.25 -8.99 21.00
C GLU A 279 -20.88 -9.56 20.54
N SER A 280 -20.69 -9.70 19.23
CA SER A 280 -19.42 -10.16 18.66
C SER A 280 -18.25 -9.20 18.92
N TYR A 281 -18.50 -7.90 19.15
CA TYR A 281 -17.47 -6.90 19.48
C TYR A 281 -17.30 -6.67 20.99
N GLN A 282 -18.31 -6.96 21.79
CA GLN A 282 -18.30 -6.69 23.24
C GLN A 282 -17.60 -7.77 24.07
N SER A 283 -17.39 -8.96 23.50
CA SER A 283 -16.86 -10.14 24.17
C SER A 283 -15.33 -10.25 24.06
N ILE A 284 -14.62 -9.15 24.33
CA ILE A 284 -13.20 -9.19 24.73
C ILE A 284 -13.18 -9.50 26.23
N PRO A 285 -12.38 -10.47 26.73
CA PRO A 285 -12.29 -10.73 28.16
C PRO A 285 -11.93 -9.45 28.92
N ARG A 286 -12.81 -9.02 29.83
CA ARG A 286 -12.47 -7.99 30.81
C ARG A 286 -11.53 -8.59 31.86
N ASP A 287 -10.46 -7.84 32.11
CA ASP A 287 -9.59 -7.85 33.28
C ASP A 287 -8.67 -9.06 33.51
N VAL A 288 -7.41 -8.89 33.08
CA VAL A 288 -6.26 -9.39 33.84
C VAL A 288 -5.81 -8.26 34.77
N PRO A 289 -5.65 -8.47 36.09
CA PRO A 289 -5.25 -7.40 37.00
C PRO A 289 -3.86 -6.84 36.66
N ARG A 290 -3.76 -5.52 36.45
CA ARG A 290 -2.47 -4.80 36.38
C ARG A 290 -1.91 -4.57 37.78
N ILE A 291 -0.64 -4.89 37.98
CA ILE A 291 0.16 -4.47 39.13
C ILE A 291 0.64 -3.04 38.86
N GLU A 292 0.32 -2.10 39.74
CA GLU A 292 0.79 -0.71 39.68
C GLU A 292 2.18 -0.56 40.33
N GLU A 293 3.07 0.21 39.69
CA GLU A 293 4.32 0.70 40.29
C GLU A 293 4.24 2.22 40.54
N PRO A 294 4.95 2.75 41.57
CA PRO A 294 4.69 4.09 42.11
C PRO A 294 5.52 5.22 41.48
N LEU A 295 4.96 6.43 41.53
CA LEU A 295 5.54 7.70 41.09
C LEU A 295 6.78 8.12 41.90
N VAL A 296 7.78 8.70 41.22
CA VAL A 296 8.94 9.41 41.81
C VAL A 296 8.78 10.92 41.62
N ALA A 297 9.11 11.67 42.67
CA ALA A 297 8.96 13.13 42.81
C ALA A 297 10.09 13.95 42.15
N GLU A 298 9.73 15.12 41.63
CA GLU A 298 10.65 16.15 41.13
C GLU A 298 11.22 17.04 42.25
N VAL A 299 12.49 17.44 42.12
CA VAL A 299 13.18 18.38 43.02
C VAL A 299 13.48 19.68 42.28
N SER A 300 13.10 20.80 42.89
CA SER A 300 13.29 22.19 42.45
C SER A 300 14.63 22.78 42.92
N LEU A 301 15.27 23.63 42.11
CA LEU A 301 16.42 24.46 42.49
C LEU A 301 16.18 25.94 42.13
N GLN A 302 16.49 26.84 43.07
CA GLN A 302 16.39 28.31 42.95
C GLN A 302 17.73 28.97 42.57
N PRO A 303 17.75 30.18 41.98
CA PRO A 303 18.98 30.88 41.59
C PRO A 303 19.45 31.95 42.60
N THR A 304 20.77 32.12 42.72
CA THR A 304 21.44 33.13 43.58
C THR A 304 21.93 34.36 42.80
N LYS A 305 21.71 35.56 43.36
CA LYS A 305 22.19 36.89 42.92
C LYS A 305 23.63 37.20 43.38
N LYS A 306 24.37 38.00 42.61
CA LYS A 306 25.50 38.84 43.05
C LYS A 306 25.50 40.18 42.30
N ASP A 307 25.68 41.28 43.02
CA ASP A 307 25.74 42.66 42.52
C ASP A 307 27.17 43.07 42.10
N PRO A 308 27.35 44.01 41.13
CA PRO A 308 28.66 44.58 40.79
C PRO A 308 28.93 45.99 41.38
N PRO A 309 30.19 46.46 41.44
CA PRO A 309 30.60 47.66 42.18
C PRO A 309 30.57 48.96 41.34
N ARG A 310 30.44 50.10 42.03
CA ARG A 310 30.43 51.47 41.47
C ARG A 310 31.84 52.05 41.28
N LEU A 311 32.05 52.78 40.19
CA LEU A 311 33.20 53.66 39.96
C LEU A 311 32.73 55.12 39.82
N ASP A 312 33.39 56.02 40.55
CA ASP A 312 33.25 57.48 40.49
C ASP A 312 34.18 58.07 39.42
N LEU A 313 33.69 59.03 38.63
CA LEU A 313 34.52 59.89 37.77
C LEU A 313 34.06 61.35 37.86
N THR A 314 35.00 62.24 38.20
CA THR A 314 34.84 63.69 38.21
C THR A 314 35.05 64.28 36.81
N PRO A 315 34.37 65.39 36.44
CA PRO A 315 34.44 65.92 35.08
C PRO A 315 35.56 66.96 34.91
N LEU A 316 36.33 66.82 33.83
CA LEU A 316 37.23 67.85 33.30
C LEU A 316 36.45 68.73 32.30
N THR A 317 36.42 70.03 32.54
CA THR A 317 35.86 71.04 31.63
C THR A 317 36.94 71.67 30.75
N THR A 318 36.69 71.88 29.46
CA THR A 318 37.05 73.10 28.69
C THR A 318 36.28 73.16 27.36
N PRO A 319 36.10 74.35 26.75
CA PRO A 319 35.01 74.63 25.81
C PRO A 319 35.48 74.71 24.35
N PHE A 320 34.87 73.92 23.45
CA PHE A 320 34.95 74.13 22.01
C PHE A 320 33.58 74.04 21.32
N LYS A 321 33.00 75.23 21.11
CA LYS A 321 32.15 75.67 19.99
C LYS A 321 30.80 74.98 19.73
N LYS A 322 29.78 75.48 20.45
CA LYS A 322 28.33 75.69 20.17
C LYS A 322 27.52 74.87 19.14
N TYR A 323 28.10 74.28 18.08
CA TYR A 323 27.38 73.41 17.14
C TYR A 323 27.99 72.01 17.01
N THR A 324 29.21 71.78 17.53
CA THR A 324 29.83 70.46 17.57
C THR A 324 28.97 69.39 18.26
N PRO A 325 28.32 69.60 19.42
CA PRO A 325 27.48 68.56 20.03
C PRO A 325 26.17 68.30 19.26
N MET A 326 25.69 69.25 18.46
CA MET A 326 24.49 69.07 17.62
C MET A 326 24.83 68.33 16.32
N VAL A 327 25.98 68.64 15.70
CA VAL A 327 26.48 67.90 14.52
C VAL A 327 26.95 66.50 14.93
N ILE A 328 27.69 66.36 16.03
CA ILE A 328 28.07 65.07 16.61
C ILE A 328 26.82 64.32 17.06
N GLY A 329 25.85 64.97 17.71
CA GLY A 329 24.58 64.36 18.12
C GLY A 329 23.76 63.86 16.93
N THR A 330 23.64 64.67 15.87
CA THR A 330 22.92 64.28 14.64
C THR A 330 23.68 63.19 13.90
N ALA A 331 25.02 63.25 13.81
CA ALA A 331 25.84 62.21 13.21
C ALA A 331 25.81 60.90 14.02
N LEU A 332 25.77 60.97 15.36
CA LEU A 332 25.61 59.81 16.24
C LEU A 332 24.20 59.21 16.12
N ILE A 333 23.17 60.03 15.96
CA ILE A 333 21.79 59.57 15.72
C ILE A 333 21.69 58.91 14.34
N ILE A 334 22.24 59.53 13.28
CA ILE A 334 22.29 58.94 11.93
C ILE A 334 23.13 57.66 11.95
N TYR A 335 24.26 57.64 12.64
CA TYR A 335 25.10 56.44 12.80
C TYR A 335 24.34 55.34 13.54
N ALA A 336 23.66 55.66 14.65
CA ALA A 336 22.82 54.74 15.40
C ALA A 336 21.58 54.26 14.63
N LEU A 337 21.11 55.02 13.62
CA LEU A 337 20.00 54.66 12.73
C LEU A 337 20.46 53.79 11.55
N VAL A 338 21.52 54.21 10.85
CA VAL A 338 21.94 53.63 9.57
C VAL A 338 22.77 52.36 9.78
N VAL A 339 23.62 52.30 10.80
CA VAL A 339 24.52 51.16 11.00
C VAL A 339 23.77 49.87 11.35
N PRO A 340 22.77 49.84 12.25
CA PRO A 340 22.02 48.61 12.53
C PRO A 340 21.25 48.10 11.30
N ILE A 341 20.70 49.01 10.49
CA ILE A 341 19.98 48.67 9.25
C ILE A 341 20.96 48.13 8.21
N ALA A 342 22.10 48.78 8.03
CA ALA A 342 23.16 48.32 7.12
C ALA A 342 23.70 46.95 7.53
N ASN A 343 23.97 46.74 8.82
CA ASN A 343 24.42 45.45 9.36
C ASN A 343 23.36 44.36 9.18
N MET A 344 22.07 44.68 9.38
CA MET A 344 20.99 43.74 9.12
C MET A 344 20.92 43.34 7.65
N VAL A 345 20.98 44.30 6.71
CA VAL A 345 20.92 44.02 5.27
C VAL A 345 22.15 43.22 4.81
N VAL A 346 23.35 43.65 5.20
CA VAL A 346 24.61 42.98 4.82
C VAL A 346 24.70 41.60 5.46
N GLY A 347 24.42 41.49 6.77
CA GLY A 347 24.40 40.21 7.47
C GLY A 347 23.38 39.24 6.88
N SER A 348 22.17 39.72 6.57
CA SER A 348 21.13 38.91 5.89
C SER A 348 21.60 38.39 4.53
N PHE A 349 22.30 39.22 3.76
CA PHE A 349 22.87 38.83 2.48
C PHE A 349 24.00 37.81 2.64
N MET A 350 24.87 37.96 3.64
CA MET A 350 25.97 37.02 3.92
C MET A 350 25.47 35.66 4.41
N VAL A 351 24.44 35.66 5.27
CA VAL A 351 23.72 34.43 5.68
C VAL A 351 23.18 33.71 4.46
N ARG A 352 22.51 34.42 3.54
CA ARG A 352 22.03 33.86 2.27
C ARG A 352 23.16 33.25 1.44
N GLN A 353 24.27 33.96 1.25
CA GLN A 353 25.40 33.42 0.46
C GLN A 353 25.94 32.12 1.06
N SER A 354 26.03 32.07 2.39
CA SER A 354 26.49 30.88 3.09
C SER A 354 25.51 29.71 2.92
N ILE A 355 24.19 29.94 3.02
CA ILE A 355 23.15 28.92 2.78
C ILE A 355 23.18 28.37 1.35
N VAL A 356 23.36 29.23 0.35
CA VAL A 356 23.47 28.79 -1.05
C VAL A 356 24.67 27.87 -1.24
N LYS A 357 25.81 28.22 -0.63
CA LYS A 357 27.02 27.40 -0.69
C LYS A 357 26.87 26.08 0.08
N ILE A 358 26.18 26.06 1.22
CA ILE A 358 25.84 24.82 1.94
C ILE A 358 25.09 23.84 1.03
N ALA A 359 24.11 24.32 0.27
CA ALA A 359 23.35 23.47 -0.65
C ALA A 359 24.24 22.87 -1.75
N GLU A 360 25.20 23.65 -2.27
CA GLU A 360 26.20 23.17 -3.24
C GLU A 360 27.13 22.11 -2.64
N ASP A 361 27.65 22.35 -1.43
CA ASP A 361 28.54 21.44 -0.71
C ASP A 361 27.82 20.13 -0.32
N ILE A 362 26.54 20.18 0.06
CA ILE A 362 25.71 18.98 0.29
C ILE A 362 25.58 18.15 -0.99
N ASN A 363 25.33 18.80 -2.13
CA ASN A 363 25.16 18.11 -3.41
C ASN A 363 26.46 17.41 -3.85
N THR A 364 27.61 18.05 -3.62
CA THR A 364 28.93 17.47 -3.92
C THR A 364 29.47 16.54 -2.83
N ARG A 365 28.68 16.26 -1.77
CA ARG A 365 29.03 15.41 -0.62
C ARG A 365 30.22 15.94 0.21
N GLN A 366 30.49 17.25 0.13
CA GLN A 366 31.52 17.97 0.89
C GLN A 366 30.98 18.44 2.25
N PHE A 367 30.56 17.50 3.10
CA PHE A 367 29.90 17.83 4.39
C PHE A 367 30.78 18.64 5.35
N ALA A 368 32.10 18.45 5.30
CA ALA A 368 33.03 19.24 6.11
C ALA A 368 33.03 20.73 5.70
N ASP A 369 33.03 21.01 4.40
CA ASP A 369 32.96 22.38 3.88
C ASP A 369 31.59 23.01 4.16
N ALA A 370 30.51 22.23 4.05
CA ALA A 370 29.17 22.65 4.42
C ALA A 370 29.08 23.06 5.90
N LEU A 371 29.71 22.32 6.82
CA LEU A 371 29.77 22.67 8.25
C LEU A 371 30.56 23.97 8.48
N VAL A 372 31.64 24.21 7.73
CA VAL A 372 32.38 25.48 7.79
C VAL A 372 31.49 26.66 7.34
N GLN A 373 30.72 26.50 6.26
CA GLN A 373 29.78 27.53 5.82
C GLN A 373 28.63 27.73 6.82
N LEU A 374 28.17 26.68 7.50
CA LEU A 374 27.15 26.77 8.54
C LEU A 374 27.63 27.60 9.74
N GLU A 375 28.86 27.37 10.22
CA GLU A 375 29.43 28.17 11.32
C GLU A 375 29.63 29.63 10.90
N LYS A 376 30.01 29.88 9.65
CA LYS A 376 30.04 31.24 9.10
C LYS A 376 28.65 31.88 9.11
N ALA A 377 27.61 31.16 8.66
CA ALA A 377 26.24 31.66 8.67
C ALA A 377 25.75 31.99 10.09
N LYS A 378 26.06 31.14 11.07
CA LYS A 378 25.73 31.40 12.49
C LYS A 378 26.43 32.65 13.03
N ALA A 379 27.70 32.86 12.68
CA ALA A 379 28.44 34.04 13.10
C ALA A 379 27.83 35.34 12.51
N GLU A 380 27.53 35.34 11.20
CA GLU A 380 26.89 36.48 10.52
C GLU A 380 25.47 36.74 11.05
N PHE A 381 24.71 35.68 11.34
CA PHE A 381 23.40 35.80 11.98
C PHE A 381 23.49 36.37 13.40
N GLY A 382 24.52 36.00 14.16
CA GLY A 382 24.76 36.59 15.47
C GLY A 382 24.92 38.11 15.43
N GLU A 383 25.51 38.66 14.37
CA GLU A 383 25.59 40.13 14.17
C GLU A 383 24.23 40.73 13.78
N VAL A 384 23.41 40.01 13.01
CA VAL A 384 22.03 40.41 12.69
C VAL A 384 21.14 40.40 13.94
N ASP A 385 21.22 39.36 14.77
CA ASP A 385 20.44 39.24 16.00
C ASP A 385 20.87 40.27 17.05
N LYS A 386 22.17 40.58 17.17
CA LYS A 386 22.62 41.70 18.04
C LYS A 386 21.99 43.03 17.64
N ALA A 387 21.79 43.27 16.33
CA ALA A 387 21.14 44.47 15.85
C ALA A 387 19.68 44.60 16.35
N ARG A 388 19.01 43.49 16.71
CA ARG A 388 17.65 43.45 17.30
C ARG A 388 17.48 44.42 18.48
N SER A 389 18.44 44.43 19.39
CA SER A 389 18.44 45.30 20.58
C SER A 389 18.45 46.80 20.23
N SER A 390 19.06 47.16 19.10
CA SER A 390 19.13 48.53 18.62
C SER A 390 17.78 49.02 18.05
N TYR A 391 16.90 48.10 17.65
CA TYR A 391 15.58 48.45 17.11
C TYR A 391 14.52 48.77 18.16
N LEU A 392 14.65 48.25 19.39
CA LEU A 392 13.79 48.61 20.53
C LEU A 392 13.81 50.11 20.84
N VAL A 393 14.93 50.78 20.51
CA VAL A 393 15.08 52.23 20.65
C VAL A 393 14.19 52.98 19.65
N PHE A 394 13.95 52.45 18.45
CA PHE A 394 13.06 53.07 17.46
C PHE A 394 11.59 52.96 17.86
N GLU A 395 11.21 51.87 18.53
CA GLU A 395 9.88 51.70 19.14
C GLU A 395 9.63 52.78 20.21
N ALA A 396 10.59 52.96 21.12
CA ALA A 396 10.52 53.94 22.20
C ALA A 396 10.40 55.38 21.67
N LEU A 397 11.01 55.67 20.52
CA LEU A 397 10.99 56.99 19.89
C LEU A 397 9.82 57.21 18.91
N ARG A 398 9.02 56.16 18.59
CA ARG A 398 7.99 56.19 17.53
C ARG A 398 8.49 56.72 16.18
N VAL A 399 9.80 56.57 15.92
CA VAL A 399 10.44 57.07 14.70
C VAL A 399 10.31 55.99 13.64
N MET A 400 9.60 56.32 12.57
CA MET A 400 9.20 55.44 11.46
C MET A 400 8.16 54.37 11.84
N GLY A 401 7.10 54.23 11.04
CA GLY A 401 6.07 53.19 11.21
C GLY A 401 6.56 51.79 10.83
N VAL A 402 7.74 51.39 11.32
CA VAL A 402 8.34 50.08 11.07
C VAL A 402 7.55 49.04 11.84
N ASN A 403 7.01 48.06 11.13
CA ASN A 403 6.34 46.93 11.75
C ASN A 403 7.39 46.02 12.40
N LEU A 404 7.59 46.15 13.72
CA LEU A 404 8.59 45.37 14.48
C LEU A 404 8.38 43.87 14.36
N SER A 405 7.13 43.43 14.16
CA SER A 405 6.84 42.02 13.93
C SER A 405 7.55 41.50 12.67
N ALA A 406 7.72 42.32 11.63
CA ALA A 406 8.40 41.91 10.41
C ALA A 406 9.92 41.71 10.61
N ILE A 407 10.52 42.37 11.60
CA ILE A 407 11.94 42.17 11.96
C ILE A 407 12.09 40.89 12.78
N ASP A 408 11.22 40.68 13.78
CA ASP A 408 11.21 39.43 14.56
C ASP A 408 10.90 38.21 13.66
N ASP A 409 9.98 38.35 12.70
CA ASP A 409 9.68 37.32 11.70
C ASP A 409 10.89 37.06 10.78
N LEU A 410 11.63 38.10 10.38
CA LEU A 410 12.85 37.97 9.58
C LEU A 410 13.96 37.24 10.34
N ILE A 411 14.20 37.60 11.60
CA ILE A 411 15.18 36.95 12.47
C ILE A 411 14.79 35.49 12.69
N SER A 412 13.51 35.22 12.96
CA SER A 412 12.97 33.86 13.13
C SER A 412 13.11 33.04 11.85
N PHE A 413 12.86 33.65 10.68
CA PHE A 413 13.05 33.01 9.38
C PHE A 413 14.53 32.68 9.12
N GLN A 414 15.46 33.58 9.44
CA GLN A 414 16.90 33.34 9.27
C GLN A 414 17.42 32.27 10.22
N SER A 415 17.06 32.35 11.50
CA SER A 415 17.39 31.31 12.49
C SER A 415 16.87 29.96 12.03
N GLY A 416 15.60 29.88 11.65
CA GLY A 416 15.01 28.63 11.17
C GLY A 416 15.66 28.13 9.87
N THR A 417 16.11 29.03 8.97
CA THR A 417 16.82 28.62 7.76
C THR A 417 18.22 28.06 8.08
N ILE A 418 18.89 28.60 9.10
CA ILE A 418 20.17 28.06 9.61
C ILE A 418 19.95 26.69 10.24
N ASP A 419 18.91 26.53 11.05
CA ASP A 419 18.56 25.24 11.66
C ASP A 419 18.22 24.20 10.60
N VAL A 420 17.37 24.55 9.62
CA VAL A 420 17.05 23.69 8.47
C VAL A 420 18.32 23.31 7.70
N SER A 421 19.25 24.25 7.48
CA SER A 421 20.51 23.97 6.79
C SER A 421 21.38 22.99 7.60
N SER A 422 21.46 23.16 8.92
CA SER A 422 22.14 22.24 9.84
C SER A 422 21.54 20.83 9.79
N TYR A 423 20.21 20.71 9.91
CA TYR A 423 19.54 19.42 9.83
C TYR A 423 19.62 18.80 8.43
N ALA A 424 19.67 19.60 7.35
CA ALA A 424 19.87 19.13 5.99
C ALA A 424 21.27 18.54 5.79
N ILE A 425 22.31 19.16 6.35
CA ILE A 425 23.68 18.61 6.36
C ILE A 425 23.67 17.25 7.07
N ASN A 426 23.16 17.20 8.31
CA ASN A 426 23.13 15.98 9.11
C ASN A 426 22.31 14.87 8.43
N SER A 427 21.13 15.21 7.92
CA SER A 427 20.25 14.28 7.18
C SER A 427 20.94 13.72 5.94
N SER A 428 21.62 14.57 5.15
CA SER A 428 22.33 14.13 3.94
C SER A 428 23.51 13.23 4.29
N GLN A 429 24.26 13.58 5.34
CA GLN A 429 25.38 12.79 5.81
C GLN A 429 24.93 11.43 6.33
N SER A 430 23.89 11.37 7.16
CA SER A 430 23.36 10.09 7.66
C SER A 430 22.74 9.24 6.55
N LEU A 431 22.06 9.85 5.57
CA LEU A 431 21.56 9.13 4.39
C LEU A 431 22.71 8.52 3.58
N ALA A 432 23.77 9.30 3.35
CA ALA A 432 24.99 8.86 2.69
C ALA A 432 25.66 7.68 3.42
N GLN A 433 25.73 7.74 4.75
CA GLN A 433 26.29 6.66 5.58
C GLN A 433 25.37 5.43 5.61
N THR A 434 24.05 5.61 5.65
CA THR A 434 23.08 4.51 5.60
C THR A 434 23.21 3.74 4.29
N TRP A 435 23.34 4.46 3.18
CA TRP A 435 23.54 3.84 1.88
C TRP A 435 24.90 3.14 1.78
N GLY A 436 25.96 3.74 2.34
CA GLY A 436 27.28 3.11 2.46
C GLY A 436 27.24 1.82 3.25
N ALA A 437 26.57 1.82 4.40
CA ALA A 437 26.39 0.64 5.25
C ALA A 437 25.57 -0.45 4.55
N PHE A 438 24.47 -0.08 3.90
CA PHE A 438 23.58 -0.99 3.16
C PHE A 438 24.28 -1.66 1.97
N SER A 439 25.02 -0.89 1.17
CA SER A 439 25.78 -1.39 0.02
C SER A 439 27.03 -2.20 0.39
N GLY A 440 27.44 -2.18 1.67
CA GLY A 440 28.68 -2.79 2.15
C GLY A 440 29.93 -1.98 1.85
N ALA A 441 29.79 -0.72 1.42
CA ALA A 441 30.92 0.20 1.24
C ALA A 441 31.47 0.75 2.56
N ASP A 442 30.63 0.84 3.60
CA ASP A 442 31.00 1.21 4.95
C ASP A 442 30.72 0.06 5.93
N ASP A 443 31.57 -0.10 6.93
CA ASP A 443 31.43 -1.14 7.96
C ASP A 443 30.47 -0.78 9.11
N ASN A 444 29.73 0.32 8.98
CA ASN A 444 28.79 0.77 10.00
C ASN A 444 27.61 -0.20 10.20
N ASP A 445 27.03 -0.19 11.40
CA ASP A 445 25.78 -0.92 11.67
C ASP A 445 24.61 -0.30 10.90
N VAL A 446 23.99 -1.08 10.01
CA VAL A 446 22.95 -0.58 9.09
C VAL A 446 21.75 -0.05 9.88
N LEU A 447 21.31 -0.77 10.91
CA LEU A 447 20.15 -0.39 11.72
C LEU A 447 20.42 0.89 12.51
N GLY A 448 21.58 0.97 13.17
CA GLY A 448 22.01 2.16 13.90
C GLY A 448 22.03 3.41 13.04
N VAL A 449 22.67 3.36 11.86
CA VAL A 449 22.77 4.52 10.95
C VAL A 449 21.42 4.83 10.27
N THR A 450 20.58 3.83 10.07
CA THR A 450 19.23 4.05 9.56
C THR A 450 18.38 4.82 10.58
N ASN A 451 18.46 4.45 11.86
CA ASN A 451 17.75 5.15 12.94
C ASN A 451 18.23 6.60 13.09
N THR A 452 19.54 6.85 12.97
CA THR A 452 20.06 8.23 12.98
C THR A 452 19.56 9.04 11.78
N THR A 453 19.47 8.43 10.60
CA THR A 453 18.88 9.05 9.40
C THR A 453 17.41 9.40 9.61
N GLN A 454 16.62 8.50 10.18
CA GLN A 454 15.20 8.78 10.49
C GLN A 454 15.05 9.92 11.52
N ALA A 455 15.90 9.98 12.55
CA ALA A 455 15.88 11.07 13.53
C ALA A 455 16.30 12.41 12.89
N ALA A 456 17.34 12.42 12.07
CA ALA A 456 17.83 13.62 11.38
C ALA A 456 16.79 14.16 10.37
N THR A 457 16.19 13.27 9.58
CA THR A 457 15.12 13.64 8.62
C THR A 457 13.86 14.13 9.33
N SER A 458 13.47 13.52 10.45
CA SER A 458 12.34 13.98 11.26
C SER A 458 12.57 15.39 11.83
N SER A 459 13.78 15.67 12.30
CA SER A 459 14.17 17.01 12.78
C SER A 459 14.09 18.04 11.65
N LEU A 460 14.61 17.70 10.47
CA LEU A 460 14.54 18.53 9.27
C LEU A 460 13.10 18.86 8.87
N ILE A 461 12.21 17.85 8.85
CA ILE A 461 10.78 18.03 8.52
C ILE A 461 10.10 18.97 9.52
N SER A 462 10.36 18.80 10.82
CA SER A 462 9.81 19.65 11.88
C SER A 462 10.18 21.12 11.67
N SER A 463 11.47 21.40 11.45
CA SER A 463 11.97 22.76 11.23
C SER A 463 11.44 23.38 9.92
N LEU A 464 11.30 22.58 8.85
CA LEU A 464 10.67 23.03 7.61
C LEU A 464 9.20 23.40 7.82
N GLY A 465 8.45 22.60 8.59
CA GLY A 465 7.06 22.88 8.94
C GLY A 465 6.92 24.17 9.74
N PHE A 466 7.81 24.42 10.69
CA PHE A 466 7.87 25.70 11.41
C PHE A 466 8.06 26.89 10.45
N LEU A 467 9.04 26.83 9.53
CA LEU A 467 9.28 27.90 8.56
C LEU A 467 8.07 28.15 7.64
N GLN A 468 7.38 27.09 7.21
CA GLN A 468 6.17 27.20 6.38
C GLN A 468 4.98 27.80 7.13
N SER A 469 4.96 27.71 8.47
CA SER A 469 3.93 28.31 9.31
C SER A 469 4.10 29.81 9.55
N LEU A 470 5.30 30.35 9.27
CA LEU A 470 5.56 31.77 9.41
C LEU A 470 4.74 32.59 8.40
N PRO A 471 4.24 33.78 8.79
CA PRO A 471 3.49 34.64 7.88
C PRO A 471 4.36 35.06 6.69
N ARG A 472 3.73 35.34 5.54
CA ARG A 472 4.46 35.83 4.35
C ARG A 472 5.05 37.20 4.64
N ILE A 473 6.37 37.33 4.53
CA ILE A 473 7.12 38.54 4.88
C ILE A 473 7.51 39.30 3.59
N PRO A 474 6.92 40.47 3.28
CA PRO A 474 7.25 41.25 2.07
C PRO A 474 8.72 41.71 2.03
N LEU A 475 9.34 41.91 3.20
CA LEU A 475 10.74 42.33 3.32
C LEU A 475 11.72 41.29 2.75
N LEU A 476 11.35 39.99 2.72
CA LEU A 476 12.19 38.94 2.13
C LEU A 476 12.39 39.16 0.62
N ASP A 477 11.34 39.61 -0.07
CA ASP A 477 11.39 39.87 -1.52
C ASP A 477 12.29 41.08 -1.82
N VAL A 478 12.23 42.12 -0.97
CA VAL A 478 13.09 43.32 -1.06
C VAL A 478 14.56 42.99 -0.81
N LEU A 479 14.85 42.09 0.14
CA LEU A 479 16.21 41.64 0.44
C LEU A 479 16.70 40.54 -0.53
N GLY A 480 15.89 40.15 -1.51
CA GLY A 480 16.23 39.13 -2.50
C GLY A 480 16.40 37.73 -1.92
N LEU A 481 15.79 37.44 -0.76
CA LEU A 481 15.89 36.14 -0.08
C LEU A 481 15.06 35.03 -0.75
N GLY A 482 14.41 35.29 -1.89
CA GLY A 482 13.65 34.30 -2.67
C GLY A 482 14.46 33.06 -3.08
N ALA A 483 15.78 33.15 -3.21
CA ALA A 483 16.65 31.99 -3.46
C ALA A 483 16.62 30.96 -2.31
N ASN A 484 16.39 31.41 -1.06
CA ASN A 484 16.24 30.49 0.07
C ASN A 484 14.97 29.66 -0.06
N GLN A 485 13.89 30.18 -0.64
CA GLN A 485 12.64 29.41 -0.83
C GLN A 485 12.85 28.21 -1.75
N GLN A 486 13.61 28.37 -2.83
CA GLN A 486 13.99 27.26 -3.70
C GLN A 486 14.82 26.22 -2.95
N GLN A 487 15.76 26.65 -2.11
CA GLN A 487 16.56 25.73 -1.30
C GLN A 487 15.73 25.01 -0.22
N LEU A 488 14.77 25.69 0.40
CA LEU A 488 13.82 25.06 1.33
C LEU A 488 12.99 23.98 0.63
N ALA A 489 12.61 24.18 -0.64
CA ALA A 489 11.94 23.16 -1.43
C ALA A 489 12.86 21.94 -1.68
N ASN A 490 14.13 22.18 -2.03
CA ASN A 490 15.12 21.11 -2.20
C ASN A 490 15.35 20.34 -0.89
N TYR A 491 15.45 21.02 0.25
CA TYR A 491 15.57 20.39 1.56
C TYR A 491 14.32 19.61 1.96
N SER A 492 13.12 20.10 1.60
CA SER A 492 11.88 19.35 1.80
C SER A 492 11.85 18.05 0.98
N GLN A 493 12.32 18.09 -0.26
CA GLN A 493 12.44 16.90 -1.09
C GLN A 493 13.44 15.90 -0.51
N LEU A 494 14.64 16.39 -0.16
CA LEU A 494 15.69 15.60 0.50
C LEU A 494 15.16 14.95 1.79
N ALA A 495 14.43 15.69 2.61
CA ALA A 495 13.85 15.17 3.85
C ALA A 495 12.85 14.04 3.58
N ASN A 496 12.00 14.21 2.56
CA ASN A 496 11.04 13.18 2.15
C ASN A 496 11.74 11.93 1.61
N ILE A 497 12.75 12.09 0.75
CA ILE A 497 13.55 10.99 0.22
C ILE A 497 14.25 10.25 1.36
N GLY A 498 14.93 10.98 2.25
CA GLY A 498 15.65 10.41 3.39
C GLY A 498 14.72 9.67 4.35
N ARG A 499 13.53 10.21 4.63
CA ARG A 499 12.52 9.53 5.47
C ARG A 499 12.03 8.23 4.82
N ILE A 500 11.67 8.27 3.53
CA ILE A 500 11.16 7.11 2.80
C ILE A 500 12.25 6.04 2.70
N LEU A 501 13.44 6.39 2.21
CA LEU A 501 14.56 5.47 2.09
C LEU A 501 15.00 4.93 3.44
N GLY A 502 15.11 5.77 4.47
CA GLY A 502 15.45 5.34 5.83
C GLY A 502 14.41 4.39 6.40
N SER A 503 13.11 4.59 6.11
CA SER A 503 12.07 3.67 6.56
C SER A 503 12.13 2.33 5.80
N ILE A 504 12.29 2.37 4.47
CA ILE A 504 12.39 1.17 3.63
C ILE A 504 13.63 0.35 3.99
N LEU A 505 14.80 0.99 4.09
CA LEU A 505 16.05 0.33 4.43
C LEU A 505 16.04 -0.22 5.86
N SER A 506 15.34 0.43 6.80
CA SER A 506 15.16 -0.12 8.14
C SER A 506 14.44 -1.47 8.10
N GLU A 507 13.32 -1.54 7.40
CA GLU A 507 12.57 -2.79 7.25
C GLU A 507 13.34 -3.85 6.46
N ILE A 508 14.03 -3.45 5.38
CA ILE A 508 14.90 -4.36 4.62
C ILE A 508 16.04 -4.88 5.50
N SER A 509 16.60 -4.04 6.39
CA SER A 509 17.70 -4.43 7.25
C SER A 509 17.32 -5.46 8.32
N LEU A 510 16.04 -5.51 8.69
CA LEU A 510 15.47 -6.56 9.54
C LEU A 510 15.18 -7.85 8.77
N SER A 511 15.15 -7.80 7.43
CA SER A 511 14.89 -8.95 6.57
C SER A 511 16.18 -9.70 6.19
N GLN A 512 16.07 -11.03 6.02
CA GLN A 512 17.11 -11.86 5.42
C GLN A 512 16.52 -12.58 4.21
N GLY A 513 17.12 -12.41 3.03
CA GLY A 513 16.61 -13.00 1.80
C GLY A 513 17.08 -12.27 0.56
N SER A 514 16.38 -12.49 -0.56
CA SER A 514 16.75 -11.90 -1.85
C SER A 514 15.64 -11.03 -2.41
N TYR A 515 15.98 -10.00 -3.18
CA TYR A 515 15.05 -9.16 -3.91
C TYR A 515 15.37 -9.23 -5.41
N LEU A 516 14.37 -9.08 -6.27
CA LEU A 516 14.58 -9.02 -7.72
C LEU A 516 14.53 -7.58 -8.22
N VAL A 517 15.45 -7.22 -9.10
CA VAL A 517 15.34 -6.05 -9.97
C VAL A 517 15.08 -6.53 -11.40
N ALA A 518 13.88 -6.30 -11.92
CA ALA A 518 13.45 -6.76 -13.23
C ALA A 518 13.56 -5.65 -14.28
N LEU A 519 14.26 -5.91 -15.38
CA LEU A 519 14.34 -4.98 -16.51
C LEU A 519 13.21 -5.25 -17.50
N ILE A 520 12.41 -4.22 -17.75
CA ILE A 520 11.21 -4.29 -18.59
C ILE A 520 11.45 -3.63 -19.94
N ASP A 521 11.28 -4.39 -21.04
CA ASP A 521 11.30 -3.87 -22.40
C ASP A 521 9.94 -3.30 -22.78
N ASN A 522 9.82 -1.98 -22.67
CA ASN A 522 8.61 -1.24 -23.04
C ASN A 522 8.49 -0.95 -24.54
N ARG A 523 9.40 -1.44 -25.40
CA ARG A 523 9.24 -1.35 -26.87
C ARG A 523 8.22 -2.34 -27.39
N VAL A 524 7.96 -3.40 -26.63
CA VAL A 524 6.87 -4.35 -26.87
C VAL A 524 5.86 -4.20 -25.74
N LEU A 525 4.81 -3.42 -25.99
CA LEU A 525 3.89 -3.02 -24.94
C LEU A 525 3.02 -4.19 -24.46
N ARG A 526 2.88 -4.29 -23.14
CA ARG A 526 1.90 -5.13 -22.43
C ARG A 526 1.08 -4.25 -21.48
N PRO A 527 -0.05 -4.72 -20.93
CA PRO A 527 -0.80 -3.96 -19.93
C PRO A 527 0.07 -3.50 -18.75
N GLY A 528 1.01 -4.36 -18.30
CA GLY A 528 1.97 -4.06 -17.23
C GLY A 528 3.17 -3.20 -17.65
N GLY A 529 3.29 -2.88 -18.94
CA GLY A 529 4.26 -1.91 -19.46
C GLY A 529 5.38 -2.49 -20.33
N GLY A 530 5.50 -3.81 -20.45
CA GLY A 530 6.49 -4.40 -21.37
C GLY A 530 6.77 -5.88 -21.13
N LEU A 531 7.87 -6.38 -21.70
CA LEU A 531 8.36 -7.76 -21.50
C LEU A 531 9.48 -7.81 -20.46
N VAL A 532 9.56 -8.89 -19.68
CA VAL A 532 10.68 -9.08 -18.74
C VAL A 532 11.90 -9.62 -19.49
N MET A 533 13.00 -8.88 -19.49
CA MET A 533 14.20 -9.21 -20.28
C MET A 533 15.31 -9.87 -19.45
N SER A 534 15.59 -9.28 -18.30
CA SER A 534 16.59 -9.74 -17.35
C SER A 534 16.12 -9.45 -15.94
N VAL A 535 16.62 -10.26 -15.00
CA VAL A 535 16.36 -10.08 -13.57
C VAL A 535 17.67 -10.13 -12.83
N ALA A 536 17.94 -9.13 -11.99
CA ALA A 536 19.05 -9.15 -11.04
C ALA A 536 18.52 -9.62 -9.68
N ARG A 537 19.09 -10.70 -9.15
CA ARG A 537 18.86 -11.10 -7.76
C ARG A 537 19.85 -10.38 -6.88
N VAL A 538 19.34 -9.63 -5.91
CA VAL A 538 20.11 -8.92 -4.89
C VAL A 538 19.93 -9.67 -3.57
N ASP A 539 20.96 -10.39 -3.14
CA ASP A 539 20.96 -11.16 -1.90
C ASP A 539 21.34 -10.24 -0.74
N ILE A 540 20.48 -10.19 0.29
CA ILE A 540 20.61 -9.32 1.45
C ILE A 540 20.78 -10.17 2.72
N LYS A 541 21.81 -9.83 3.49
CA LYS A 541 22.17 -10.51 4.74
C LYS A 541 22.60 -9.51 5.79
N SER A 542 22.00 -9.59 6.98
CA SER A 542 22.22 -8.63 8.07
C SER A 542 22.04 -7.18 7.61
N GLY A 543 21.06 -6.94 6.73
CA GLY A 543 20.78 -5.64 6.14
C GLY A 543 21.83 -5.09 5.17
N ARG A 544 22.79 -5.91 4.73
CA ARG A 544 23.77 -5.54 3.71
C ARG A 544 23.56 -6.33 2.43
N VAL A 545 23.90 -5.73 1.29
CA VAL A 545 24.00 -6.46 0.03
C VAL A 545 25.21 -7.40 0.08
N GLU A 546 24.97 -8.71 0.00
CA GLU A 546 26.02 -9.74 0.00
C GLU A 546 26.43 -10.08 -1.43
N LYS A 547 25.45 -10.20 -2.34
CA LYS A 547 25.69 -10.60 -3.73
C LYS A 547 24.65 -9.99 -4.66
N VAL A 548 25.09 -9.58 -5.84
CA VAL A 548 24.22 -9.25 -6.97
C VAL A 548 24.51 -10.25 -8.09
N GLU A 549 23.47 -10.91 -8.59
CA GLU A 549 23.61 -11.89 -9.68
C GLU A 549 22.55 -11.63 -10.75
N VAL A 550 22.99 -11.41 -12.00
CA VAL A 550 22.10 -11.06 -13.11
C VAL A 550 21.83 -12.26 -14.01
N PHE A 551 20.55 -12.52 -14.24
CA PHE A 551 20.05 -13.62 -15.05
C PHE A 551 19.34 -13.08 -16.30
N LYS A 552 19.60 -13.72 -17.44
CA LYS A 552 18.81 -13.52 -18.66
C LYS A 552 17.52 -14.33 -18.56
N VAL A 553 16.38 -13.69 -18.79
CA VAL A 553 15.07 -14.37 -18.66
C VAL A 553 14.95 -15.54 -19.64
N GLY A 554 15.48 -15.39 -20.86
CA GLY A 554 15.47 -16.48 -21.84
C GLY A 554 16.20 -17.76 -21.39
N ASP A 555 17.18 -17.65 -20.50
CA ASP A 555 17.88 -18.83 -19.94
C ASP A 555 17.16 -19.39 -18.71
N LEU A 556 16.47 -18.55 -17.95
CA LEU A 556 15.59 -18.99 -16.87
C LEU A 556 14.36 -19.73 -17.42
N ASP A 557 13.78 -19.23 -18.50
CA ASP A 557 12.61 -19.85 -19.16
C ASP A 557 12.92 -21.25 -19.67
N LYS A 558 14.15 -21.53 -20.11
CA LYS A 558 14.59 -22.89 -20.49
C LYS A 558 14.65 -23.87 -19.31
N LYS A 559 14.75 -23.37 -18.07
CA LYS A 559 14.77 -24.20 -16.85
C LYS A 559 13.37 -24.55 -16.35
N LEU A 560 12.33 -23.91 -16.89
CA LEU A 560 10.97 -24.21 -16.52
C LEU A 560 10.59 -25.60 -17.07
N THR A 561 10.40 -26.57 -16.17
CA THR A 561 10.10 -27.96 -16.53
C THR A 561 8.63 -28.22 -16.81
N GLU A 562 7.74 -27.38 -16.27
CA GLU A 562 6.29 -27.49 -16.40
C GLU A 562 5.78 -26.56 -17.51
N VAL A 563 4.86 -27.05 -18.34
CA VAL A 563 4.15 -26.20 -19.31
C VAL A 563 3.03 -25.48 -18.57
N VAL A 564 3.17 -24.15 -18.45
CA VAL A 564 2.18 -23.29 -17.81
C VAL A 564 1.26 -22.72 -18.88
N GLU A 565 -0.06 -22.90 -18.72
CA GLU A 565 -1.00 -22.32 -19.67
C GLU A 565 -1.09 -20.80 -19.51
N PRO A 566 -1.09 -20.04 -20.63
CA PRO A 566 -1.26 -18.60 -20.59
C PRO A 566 -2.69 -18.19 -20.20
N PRO A 567 -2.86 -17.01 -19.57
CA PRO A 567 -4.18 -16.44 -19.32
C PRO A 567 -5.03 -16.37 -20.58
N ALA A 568 -6.36 -16.47 -20.44
CA ALA A 568 -7.28 -16.60 -21.55
C ALA A 568 -7.15 -15.49 -22.62
N ASP A 569 -6.89 -14.26 -22.20
CA ASP A 569 -6.69 -13.14 -23.12
C ASP A 569 -5.39 -13.28 -23.90
N LEU A 570 -4.28 -13.59 -23.22
CA LEU A 570 -2.98 -13.82 -23.87
C LEU A 570 -3.05 -15.00 -24.86
N LYS A 571 -3.77 -16.07 -24.49
CA LYS A 571 -3.98 -17.27 -25.32
C LYS A 571 -4.82 -16.98 -26.57
N LYS A 572 -5.78 -16.06 -26.49
CA LYS A 572 -6.63 -15.65 -27.63
C LYS A 572 -5.91 -14.71 -28.58
N ASP A 573 -5.12 -13.80 -28.02
CA ASP A 573 -4.55 -12.70 -28.78
C ASP A 573 -3.23 -13.10 -29.43
N THR A 574 -2.37 -13.76 -28.68
CA THR A 574 -0.98 -13.97 -29.10
C THR A 574 -0.75 -15.40 -29.61
N VAL A 575 0.39 -15.60 -30.27
CA VAL A 575 0.86 -16.94 -30.68
C VAL A 575 1.50 -17.70 -29.51
N ILE A 576 1.52 -17.12 -28.31
CA ILE A 576 2.21 -17.68 -27.15
C ILE A 576 1.44 -18.90 -26.66
N LYS A 577 2.07 -20.07 -26.76
CA LYS A 577 1.49 -21.36 -26.34
C LYS A 577 1.76 -21.68 -24.88
N ASN A 578 2.91 -21.25 -24.37
CA ASN A 578 3.38 -21.52 -23.01
C ASN A 578 3.67 -20.20 -22.32
N TRP A 579 3.11 -20.00 -21.14
CA TRP A 579 3.37 -18.81 -20.34
C TRP A 579 4.71 -18.93 -19.63
N SER A 580 5.50 -17.86 -19.63
CA SER A 580 6.86 -17.84 -19.09
C SER A 580 7.15 -16.50 -18.40
N LEU A 581 8.30 -16.41 -17.74
CA LEU A 581 8.71 -15.20 -17.02
C LEU A 581 8.77 -13.98 -17.94
N LYS A 582 9.19 -14.17 -19.20
CA LYS A 582 9.25 -13.10 -20.21
C LYS A 582 7.92 -12.37 -20.38
N GLU A 583 6.81 -13.10 -20.27
CA GLU A 583 5.45 -12.63 -20.51
C GLU A 583 4.66 -12.46 -19.20
N ALA A 584 5.35 -12.25 -18.07
CA ALA A 584 4.71 -12.14 -16.77
C ALA A 584 3.88 -10.85 -16.57
N MET A 585 4.11 -9.81 -17.40
CA MET A 585 3.56 -8.44 -17.27
C MET A 585 2.20 -8.25 -17.97
N VAL A 586 1.29 -9.20 -17.84
CA VAL A 586 0.01 -9.28 -18.58
C VAL A 586 -1.15 -8.55 -17.92
N GLU A 587 -1.03 -8.22 -16.64
CA GLU A 587 -2.03 -7.50 -15.86
C GLU A 587 -1.82 -6.00 -15.99
N ALA A 588 -2.87 -5.19 -15.86
CA ALA A 588 -2.68 -3.74 -15.79
C ALA A 588 -2.19 -3.32 -14.39
N ASP A 589 -2.57 -4.08 -13.37
CA ASP A 589 -2.08 -3.91 -11.99
C ASP A 589 -0.68 -4.53 -11.83
N PHE A 590 0.27 -3.74 -11.34
CA PHE A 590 1.64 -4.23 -11.18
C PHE A 590 1.83 -5.19 -10.01
N THR A 591 1.02 -5.15 -8.95
CA THR A 591 1.20 -6.07 -7.82
C THR A 591 1.00 -7.52 -8.28
N LEU A 592 0.01 -7.75 -9.15
CA LEU A 592 -0.22 -9.06 -9.77
C LEU A 592 0.90 -9.46 -10.73
N ASN A 593 1.40 -8.52 -11.54
CA ASN A 593 2.54 -8.78 -12.42
C ASN A 593 3.81 -9.16 -11.63
N ALA A 594 4.06 -8.48 -10.50
CA ALA A 594 5.18 -8.78 -9.63
C ALA A 594 5.04 -10.17 -8.99
N GLN A 595 3.84 -10.57 -8.58
CA GLN A 595 3.57 -11.92 -8.11
C GLN A 595 3.84 -12.97 -9.20
N ASN A 596 3.46 -12.70 -10.45
CA ASN A 596 3.79 -13.58 -11.59
C ASN A 596 5.31 -13.71 -11.75
N ILE A 597 6.06 -12.60 -11.70
CA ILE A 597 7.53 -12.59 -11.78
C ILE A 597 8.14 -13.45 -10.66
N LEU A 598 7.71 -13.26 -9.41
CA LEU A 598 8.20 -14.03 -8.27
C LEU A 598 7.93 -15.51 -8.43
N TRP A 599 6.71 -15.86 -8.84
CA TRP A 599 6.28 -17.25 -9.01
C TRP A 599 7.11 -17.96 -10.08
N PHE A 600 7.28 -17.35 -11.27
CA PHE A 600 8.09 -17.94 -12.33
C PHE A 600 9.55 -18.09 -11.91
N TYR A 601 10.12 -17.06 -11.29
CA TYR A 601 11.50 -17.11 -10.80
C TYR A 601 11.70 -18.21 -9.76
N GLU A 602 10.77 -18.36 -8.80
CA GLU A 602 10.79 -19.44 -7.80
C GLU A 602 10.74 -20.81 -8.45
N LYS A 603 9.87 -21.00 -9.45
CA LYS A 603 9.76 -22.27 -10.18
C LYS A 603 11.00 -22.63 -10.98
N GLN A 604 11.71 -21.62 -11.53
CA GLN A 604 12.88 -21.82 -12.37
C GLN A 604 14.19 -21.98 -11.59
N THR A 605 14.24 -21.44 -10.36
CA THR A 605 15.48 -21.35 -9.57
C THR A 605 15.41 -22.05 -8.21
N GLY A 606 14.21 -22.32 -7.70
CA GLY A 606 13.96 -22.79 -6.33
C GLY A 606 14.15 -21.72 -5.24
N VAL A 607 14.53 -20.49 -5.61
CA VAL A 607 14.72 -19.38 -4.68
C VAL A 607 13.46 -18.54 -4.65
N LYS A 608 12.99 -18.20 -3.45
CA LYS A 608 11.81 -17.36 -3.23
C LYS A 608 12.22 -15.94 -2.81
N PRO A 609 12.19 -14.95 -3.72
CA PRO A 609 12.54 -13.57 -3.39
C PRO A 609 11.44 -12.90 -2.57
N LEU A 610 11.81 -11.85 -1.83
CA LEU A 610 10.98 -11.08 -0.92
C LEU A 610 10.34 -9.85 -1.58
N GLY A 611 10.59 -9.62 -2.86
CA GLY A 611 10.02 -8.50 -3.61
C GLY A 611 10.60 -8.35 -5.02
N VAL A 612 9.98 -7.46 -5.80
CA VAL A 612 10.36 -7.13 -7.18
C VAL A 612 10.37 -5.61 -7.33
N ILE A 613 11.46 -5.08 -7.86
CA ILE A 613 11.57 -3.71 -8.36
C ILE A 613 11.66 -3.81 -9.88
N ALA A 614 10.62 -3.39 -10.58
CA ALA A 614 10.64 -3.31 -12.03
C ALA A 614 11.14 -1.95 -12.49
N VAL A 615 12.03 -1.95 -13.49
CA VAL A 615 12.57 -0.74 -14.12
C VAL A 615 12.44 -0.91 -15.63
N ASP A 616 11.79 0.04 -16.31
CA ASP A 616 11.71 0.00 -17.77
C ASP A 616 12.99 0.51 -18.46
N LEU A 617 13.22 0.06 -19.70
CA LEU A 617 14.41 0.42 -20.49
C LEU A 617 14.55 1.94 -20.69
N THR A 618 13.44 2.65 -20.82
CA THR A 618 13.46 4.09 -21.11
C THR A 618 13.97 4.86 -19.90
N THR A 619 13.47 4.51 -18.72
CA THR A 619 13.85 5.05 -17.42
C THR A 619 15.31 4.70 -17.09
N LEU A 620 15.73 3.46 -17.37
CA LEU A 620 17.12 3.05 -17.18
C LEU A 620 18.09 3.90 -18.02
N ASN A 621 17.71 4.23 -19.26
CA ASN A 621 18.51 5.07 -20.15
C ASN A 621 18.49 6.55 -19.75
N SER A 622 17.31 7.13 -19.51
CA SER A 622 17.19 8.57 -19.28
C SER A 622 17.62 8.99 -17.89
N GLU A 623 17.21 8.24 -16.87
CA GLU A 623 17.38 8.62 -15.46
C GLU A 623 18.66 8.03 -14.85
N PHE A 624 19.15 6.89 -15.37
CA PHE A 624 20.28 6.14 -14.78
C PHE A 624 21.45 5.89 -15.74
N LYS A 625 21.42 6.45 -16.96
CA LYS A 625 22.51 6.40 -17.97
C LYS A 625 23.01 4.98 -18.29
N GLY A 626 22.10 4.01 -18.42
CA GLY A 626 22.42 2.70 -19.00
C GLY A 626 22.82 2.84 -20.48
N ASP A 627 23.83 2.10 -20.95
CA ASP A 627 24.18 2.05 -22.38
C ASP A 627 23.53 0.79 -22.97
N LEU A 628 22.36 0.92 -23.61
CA LEU A 628 21.50 -0.20 -23.97
C LEU A 628 21.57 -0.54 -25.47
N THR A 629 22.77 -0.88 -25.95
CA THR A 629 22.96 -1.45 -27.29
C THR A 629 23.28 -2.95 -27.19
N GLU A 630 22.44 -3.78 -27.82
CA GLU A 630 22.50 -5.25 -27.90
C GLU A 630 22.12 -6.07 -26.64
N GLU A 631 21.68 -7.33 -26.84
CA GLU A 631 21.11 -8.19 -25.79
C GLU A 631 22.14 -8.63 -24.71
N GLU A 632 23.40 -8.75 -25.09
CA GLU A 632 24.53 -8.97 -24.17
C GLU A 632 24.89 -7.67 -23.43
N GLY A 633 24.74 -6.52 -24.10
CA GLY A 633 24.82 -5.19 -23.51
C GLY A 633 23.72 -4.92 -22.49
N LEU A 634 22.50 -5.42 -22.67
CA LEU A 634 21.40 -5.26 -21.70
C LEU A 634 21.69 -5.92 -20.34
N ARG A 635 22.32 -7.11 -20.34
CA ARG A 635 22.74 -7.78 -19.11
C ARG A 635 23.80 -6.96 -18.37
N LEU A 636 24.84 -6.56 -19.10
CA LEU A 636 25.93 -5.73 -18.60
C LEU A 636 25.42 -4.36 -18.12
N SER A 637 24.37 -3.81 -18.75
CA SER A 637 23.79 -2.53 -18.39
C SER A 637 22.85 -2.59 -17.20
N LEU A 638 22.08 -3.67 -17.01
CA LEU A 638 21.35 -3.87 -15.76
C LEU A 638 22.32 -4.08 -14.61
N GLU A 639 23.35 -4.91 -14.80
CA GLU A 639 24.40 -5.13 -13.80
C GLU A 639 25.10 -3.82 -13.44
N LYS A 640 25.54 -3.05 -14.43
CA LYS A 640 26.16 -1.74 -14.25
C LYS A 640 25.21 -0.75 -13.59
N ALA A 641 23.93 -0.74 -13.94
CA ALA A 641 22.96 0.17 -13.33
C ALA A 641 22.67 -0.18 -11.87
N VAL A 642 22.46 -1.46 -11.55
CA VAL A 642 22.28 -1.93 -10.17
C VAL A 642 23.55 -1.62 -9.36
N ASN A 643 24.73 -1.91 -9.91
CA ASN A 643 25.99 -1.59 -9.24
C ASN A 643 26.19 -0.08 -9.08
N ASN A 644 25.89 0.75 -10.07
CA ASN A 644 25.99 2.21 -9.94
C ASN A 644 25.00 2.78 -8.93
N LEU A 645 23.81 2.18 -8.81
CA LEU A 645 22.80 2.58 -7.83
C LEU A 645 23.21 2.16 -6.41
N LEU A 646 23.72 0.94 -6.25
CA LEU A 646 24.19 0.44 -4.95
C LEU A 646 25.48 1.14 -4.52
N TYR A 647 26.43 1.29 -5.42
CA TYR A 647 27.74 1.92 -5.19
C TYR A 647 27.74 3.36 -5.73
N VAL A 648 26.90 4.20 -5.12
CA VAL A 648 26.62 5.59 -5.54
C VAL A 648 27.92 6.37 -5.79
N PRO A 649 28.14 6.89 -7.03
CA PRO A 649 29.24 7.81 -7.32
C PRO A 649 29.15 9.08 -6.46
N GLN A 650 30.29 9.67 -6.11
CA GLN A 650 30.47 10.63 -5.01
C GLN A 650 29.62 11.93 -5.01
N THR A 651 28.74 12.22 -5.99
CA THR A 651 28.26 13.60 -6.23
C THR A 651 26.75 13.82 -6.46
N ASN A 652 25.82 12.90 -6.15
CA ASN A 652 24.45 13.06 -6.69
C ASN A 652 23.25 12.51 -5.88
N LEU A 653 23.28 12.48 -4.55
CA LEU A 653 22.15 11.92 -3.76
C LEU A 653 20.81 12.65 -4.00
N ILE A 654 20.82 13.97 -4.17
CA ILE A 654 19.63 14.77 -4.47
C ILE A 654 19.09 14.37 -5.85
N THR A 655 19.94 14.41 -6.86
CA THR A 655 19.61 14.02 -8.24
C THR A 655 19.08 12.58 -8.35
N ILE A 656 19.68 11.63 -7.62
CA ILE A 656 19.20 10.23 -7.61
C ILE A 656 17.79 10.15 -7.02
N GLY A 657 17.54 10.87 -5.93
CA GLY A 657 16.22 10.92 -5.32
C GLY A 657 15.17 11.58 -6.22
N GLU A 658 15.52 12.67 -6.92
CA GLU A 658 14.66 13.32 -7.92
C GLU A 658 14.34 12.39 -9.09
N ASN A 659 15.35 11.70 -9.61
CA ASN A 659 15.21 10.73 -10.70
C ASN A 659 14.33 9.56 -10.27
N LEU A 660 14.51 9.04 -9.05
CA LEU A 660 13.67 7.97 -8.49
C LEU A 660 12.21 8.43 -8.32
N GLN A 661 12.00 9.62 -7.77
CA GLN A 661 10.65 10.17 -7.59
C GLN A 661 9.97 10.42 -8.95
N THR A 662 10.71 10.93 -9.92
CA THR A 662 10.21 11.17 -11.29
C THR A 662 9.88 9.85 -11.99
N ALA A 663 10.76 8.86 -11.89
CA ALA A 663 10.59 7.54 -12.47
C ALA A 663 9.37 6.80 -11.89
N THR A 664 9.18 6.83 -10.57
CA THR A 664 8.03 6.21 -9.90
C THR A 664 6.72 6.90 -10.28
N LYS A 665 6.67 8.24 -10.27
CA LYS A 665 5.49 9.01 -10.72
C LYS A 665 5.10 8.73 -12.18
N ARG A 666 6.10 8.60 -13.07
CA ARG A 666 5.87 8.28 -14.49
C ARG A 666 5.51 6.81 -14.73
N GLY A 667 5.61 5.96 -13.70
CA GLY A 667 5.35 4.53 -13.76
C GLY A 667 6.47 3.70 -14.37
N GLY A 668 7.67 4.27 -14.53
CA GLY A 668 8.84 3.60 -15.10
C GLY A 668 9.69 2.84 -14.08
N ILE A 669 9.50 3.13 -12.79
CA ILE A 669 9.89 2.25 -11.68
C ILE A 669 8.65 1.85 -10.91
N ARG A 670 8.50 0.56 -10.61
CA ARG A 670 7.44 0.03 -9.76
C ARG A 670 7.99 -0.98 -8.76
N MET A 671 7.41 -1.02 -7.57
CA MET A 671 7.94 -1.80 -6.46
C MET A 671 6.86 -2.65 -5.81
N TYR A 672 7.16 -3.92 -5.62
CA TYR A 672 6.33 -4.84 -4.87
C TYR A 672 7.16 -5.56 -3.82
N PHE A 673 6.62 -5.68 -2.62
CA PHE A 673 7.26 -6.35 -1.50
C PHE A 673 6.30 -7.38 -0.90
N VAL A 674 6.83 -8.57 -0.58
CA VAL A 674 6.07 -9.61 0.12
C VAL A 674 5.79 -9.21 1.58
N ASN A 675 6.68 -8.41 2.17
CA ASN A 675 6.48 -7.84 3.50
C ASN A 675 5.34 -6.80 3.46
N SER A 676 4.29 -7.02 4.25
CA SER A 676 3.09 -6.17 4.26
C SER A 676 3.35 -4.73 4.69
N LYS A 677 4.30 -4.49 5.60
CA LYS A 677 4.67 -3.16 6.07
C LYS A 677 5.36 -2.37 4.95
N LEU A 678 6.34 -2.98 4.30
CA LEU A 678 6.99 -2.40 3.12
C LEU A 678 6.00 -2.17 1.98
N GLN A 679 5.12 -3.14 1.71
CA GLN A 679 4.11 -3.02 0.66
C GLN A 679 3.14 -1.88 0.94
N THR A 680 2.66 -1.75 2.17
CA THR A 680 1.76 -0.65 2.58
C THR A 680 2.44 0.71 2.36
N MET A 681 3.73 0.82 2.68
CA MET A 681 4.49 2.04 2.47
C MET A 681 4.56 2.42 1.00
N VAL A 682 4.97 1.51 0.10
CA VAL A 682 5.04 1.83 -1.34
C VAL A 682 3.65 2.05 -1.97
N SER A 683 2.64 1.34 -1.49
CA SER A 683 1.24 1.53 -1.93
C SER A 683 0.70 2.91 -1.55
N SER A 684 1.03 3.40 -0.35
CA SER A 684 0.64 4.75 0.10
C SER A 684 1.28 5.86 -0.73
N LEU A 685 2.42 5.58 -1.36
CA LEU A 685 3.13 6.48 -2.26
C LEU A 685 2.75 6.29 -3.73
N ASN A 686 1.87 5.32 -4.05
CA ASN A 686 1.53 4.90 -5.41
C ASN A 686 2.74 4.40 -6.22
N TRP A 687 3.76 3.85 -5.55
CA TRP A 687 4.97 3.29 -6.18
C TRP A 687 4.81 1.82 -6.56
N ASP A 688 3.77 1.18 -6.05
CA ASP A 688 3.40 -0.19 -6.37
C ASP A 688 2.65 -0.33 -7.70
N GLY A 689 2.15 0.77 -8.27
CA GLY A 689 1.39 0.74 -9.51
C GLY A 689 0.08 -0.04 -9.42
N SER A 690 -0.52 -0.12 -8.21
CA SER A 690 -1.83 -0.72 -8.01
C SER A 690 -2.94 0.14 -8.61
N ILE A 691 -3.93 -0.51 -9.23
CA ILE A 691 -5.05 0.18 -9.85
C ILE A 691 -6.10 0.53 -8.78
N LYS A 692 -6.61 1.76 -8.80
CA LYS A 692 -7.64 2.25 -7.87
C LYS A 692 -9.05 2.07 -8.46
N GLU A 693 -10.00 1.61 -7.63
CA GLU A 693 -11.38 1.25 -8.04
C GLU A 693 -12.25 2.43 -8.51
N ASP A 694 -11.82 3.68 -8.29
CA ASP A 694 -12.51 4.89 -8.71
C ASP A 694 -11.87 5.57 -9.94
N GLY A 695 -10.89 4.90 -10.56
CA GLY A 695 -10.14 5.37 -11.72
C GLY A 695 -10.76 5.02 -13.07
N TRP A 696 -10.61 5.93 -14.03
CA TRP A 696 -10.70 5.63 -15.46
C TRP A 696 -9.30 5.33 -15.99
N GLY A 697 -9.21 4.53 -17.02
CA GLY A 697 -7.95 4.36 -17.74
C GLY A 697 -8.09 3.41 -18.90
N TRP A 698 -7.04 3.28 -19.69
CA TRP A 698 -7.01 2.34 -20.79
C TRP A 698 -5.60 1.82 -20.96
N VAL A 699 -5.51 0.54 -21.29
CA VAL A 699 -4.26 -0.14 -21.55
C VAL A 699 -4.30 -0.82 -22.91
N GLU A 700 -3.19 -0.73 -23.60
CA GLU A 700 -2.91 -1.36 -24.88
C GLU A 700 -1.99 -2.58 -24.67
N SER A 701 -2.21 -3.65 -25.41
CA SER A 701 -1.31 -4.80 -25.44
C SER A 701 -0.92 -5.07 -26.89
N ASP A 702 0.35 -4.87 -27.26
CA ASP A 702 0.86 -5.14 -28.62
C ASP A 702 0.88 -6.65 -28.87
N VAL A 703 -0.16 -7.13 -29.51
CA VAL A 703 -0.47 -8.54 -29.65
C VAL A 703 0.54 -9.26 -30.54
N LYS A 704 1.04 -8.58 -31.57
CA LYS A 704 2.00 -9.14 -32.54
C LYS A 704 3.45 -8.88 -32.19
N SER A 705 3.72 -8.10 -31.14
CA SER A 705 5.07 -7.63 -30.80
C SER A 705 5.77 -7.03 -32.02
N SER A 706 5.01 -6.25 -32.80
CA SER A 706 5.38 -5.76 -34.13
C SER A 706 6.57 -4.80 -34.13
N GLY A 707 6.99 -4.32 -32.95
CA GLY A 707 8.12 -3.41 -32.78
C GLY A 707 7.83 -1.98 -33.24
N VAL A 708 6.60 -1.66 -33.64
CA VAL A 708 6.21 -0.32 -34.09
C VAL A 708 5.48 0.52 -33.05
N PHE A 709 5.37 0.02 -31.82
CA PHE A 709 4.75 0.75 -30.70
C PHE A 709 5.29 2.18 -30.54
N GLY A 710 6.61 2.37 -30.63
CA GLY A 710 7.26 3.69 -30.54
C GLY A 710 6.94 4.65 -31.70
N GLN A 711 6.35 4.14 -32.79
CA GLN A 711 5.90 4.91 -33.95
C GLN A 711 4.39 5.20 -33.93
N ILE A 712 3.69 4.82 -32.86
CA ILE A 712 2.26 5.10 -32.70
C ILE A 712 2.08 6.39 -31.90
N LYS A 713 1.51 7.42 -32.53
CA LYS A 713 1.07 8.63 -31.84
C LYS A 713 -0.31 8.42 -31.22
N ARG A 714 -0.49 8.95 -30.01
CA ARG A 714 -1.69 8.83 -29.20
C ARG A 714 -2.22 10.20 -28.80
N ALA A 715 -3.52 10.31 -28.64
CA ALA A 715 -4.16 11.41 -27.92
C ALA A 715 -5.49 10.92 -27.33
N ALA A 716 -5.88 11.46 -26.18
CA ALA A 716 -7.14 11.13 -25.54
C ALA A 716 -7.98 12.38 -25.28
N LEU A 717 -9.30 12.23 -25.41
CA LEU A 717 -10.26 13.27 -25.08
C LEU A 717 -11.41 12.67 -24.28
N ILE A 718 -11.64 13.22 -23.08
CA ILE A 718 -12.78 12.86 -22.23
C ILE A 718 -13.75 14.04 -22.21
N ARG A 719 -15.00 13.80 -22.60
CA ARG A 719 -16.08 14.79 -22.51
C ARG A 719 -17.17 14.28 -21.57
N GLN A 720 -17.39 14.99 -20.47
CA GLN A 720 -18.46 14.70 -19.53
C GLN A 720 -19.55 15.77 -19.62
N LYS A 721 -20.80 15.32 -19.66
CA LYS A 721 -21.99 16.16 -19.61
C LYS A 721 -22.83 15.76 -18.41
N ILE A 722 -22.91 16.66 -17.44
CA ILE A 722 -23.74 16.52 -16.25
C ILE A 722 -25.10 17.15 -16.55
N ASN A 723 -26.18 16.43 -16.25
CA ASN A 723 -27.54 16.91 -16.37
C ASN A 723 -28.13 17.31 -15.00
N PRO A 724 -29.21 18.12 -14.96
CA PRO A 724 -29.81 18.59 -13.70
C PRO A 724 -30.26 17.47 -12.76
N ILE A 725 -30.67 16.33 -13.30
CA ILE A 725 -31.11 15.15 -12.54
C ILE A 725 -29.95 14.27 -12.00
N GLY A 726 -28.70 14.75 -12.10
CA GLY A 726 -27.50 14.04 -11.64
C GLY A 726 -26.97 12.95 -12.57
N LYS A 727 -27.58 12.80 -13.74
CA LYS A 727 -27.13 11.90 -14.80
C LYS A 727 -25.87 12.43 -15.47
N VAL A 728 -24.84 11.60 -15.57
CA VAL A 728 -23.56 11.95 -16.22
C VAL A 728 -23.36 11.10 -17.46
N ALA A 729 -23.29 11.74 -18.62
CA ALA A 729 -22.89 11.12 -19.87
C ALA A 729 -21.40 11.40 -20.11
N THR A 730 -20.61 10.37 -20.40
CA THR A 730 -19.17 10.48 -20.65
C THR A 730 -18.84 9.92 -22.02
N ILE A 731 -18.13 10.68 -22.85
CA ILE A 731 -17.57 10.23 -24.12
C ILE A 731 -16.06 10.19 -23.97
N VAL A 732 -15.45 9.03 -24.26
CA VAL A 732 -14.01 8.85 -24.33
C VAL A 732 -13.62 8.65 -25.79
N GLU A 733 -12.78 9.54 -26.33
CA GLU A 733 -12.16 9.39 -27.63
C GLU A 733 -10.68 9.05 -27.47
N LEU A 734 -10.25 7.95 -28.10
CA LEU A 734 -8.85 7.55 -28.19
C LEU A 734 -8.41 7.65 -29.65
N LYS A 735 -7.43 8.50 -29.92
CA LYS A 735 -6.91 8.78 -31.26
C LYS A 735 -5.54 8.14 -31.42
N TYR A 736 -5.40 7.39 -32.49
CA TYR A 736 -4.18 6.68 -32.86
C TYR A 736 -3.73 7.09 -34.25
N SER A 737 -2.43 7.26 -34.44
CA SER A 737 -1.81 7.43 -35.76
C SER A 737 -0.59 6.53 -35.87
N ASN A 738 -0.60 5.61 -36.84
CA ASN A 738 0.54 4.77 -37.12
C ASN A 738 1.51 5.51 -38.05
N GLN A 739 2.70 5.86 -37.57
CA GLN A 739 3.72 6.55 -38.37
C GLN A 739 4.66 5.61 -39.13
N SER A 740 4.51 4.29 -38.96
CA SER A 740 5.32 3.31 -39.67
C SER A 740 5.01 3.31 -41.17
N GLN A 741 6.04 3.01 -41.96
CA GLN A 741 5.95 2.94 -43.42
C GLN A 741 5.34 1.63 -43.91
N GLU A 742 5.58 0.52 -43.20
CA GLU A 742 5.31 -0.83 -43.72
C GLU A 742 4.63 -1.77 -42.72
N PHE A 743 4.71 -1.50 -41.42
CA PHE A 743 4.22 -2.41 -40.39
C PHE A 743 2.83 -2.04 -39.88
N LEU A 744 1.97 -3.05 -39.86
CA LEU A 744 0.67 -3.06 -39.18
C LEU A 744 0.88 -3.04 -37.66
N TYR A 745 0.16 -2.17 -36.97
CA TYR A 745 0.04 -2.21 -35.51
C TYR A 745 -1.26 -2.90 -35.12
N GLU A 746 -1.18 -3.92 -34.26
CA GLU A 746 -2.34 -4.67 -33.78
C GLU A 746 -2.26 -4.80 -32.26
N SER A 747 -3.25 -4.23 -31.59
CA SER A 747 -3.26 -4.10 -30.14
C SER A 747 -4.61 -4.43 -29.55
N ARG A 748 -4.62 -5.16 -28.43
CA ARG A 748 -5.84 -5.27 -27.62
C ARG A 748 -5.93 -4.03 -26.74
N LEU A 749 -7.01 -3.29 -26.92
CA LEU A 749 -7.40 -2.19 -26.05
C LEU A 749 -8.28 -2.76 -24.93
N LYS A 750 -7.97 -2.41 -23.69
CA LYS A 750 -8.81 -2.60 -22.50
C LYS A 750 -9.04 -1.23 -21.88
N LEU A 751 -10.28 -0.75 -21.89
CA LEU A 751 -10.68 0.48 -21.21
C LEU A 751 -11.39 0.13 -19.91
N TYR A 752 -10.98 0.79 -18.83
CA TYR A 752 -11.50 0.63 -17.48
C TYR A 752 -12.33 1.85 -17.09
N THR A 753 -13.41 1.57 -16.39
CA THR A 753 -14.34 2.55 -15.84
C THR A 753 -14.67 2.17 -14.40
N PRO A 754 -14.96 3.14 -13.51
CA PRO A 754 -15.52 2.85 -12.21
C PRO A 754 -16.80 2.02 -12.32
N GLN A 755 -17.18 1.32 -11.26
CA GLN A 755 -18.45 0.59 -11.27
C GLN A 755 -19.66 1.52 -11.46
N GLY A 756 -20.70 0.97 -12.09
CA GLY A 756 -21.96 1.68 -12.37
C GLY A 756 -21.98 2.50 -13.66
N TRP A 757 -20.90 2.50 -14.45
CA TRP A 757 -20.88 3.10 -15.80
C TRP A 757 -21.30 2.09 -16.87
N LYS A 758 -22.34 2.40 -17.63
CA LYS A 758 -22.87 1.54 -18.69
C LYS A 758 -22.43 2.04 -20.06
N LEU A 759 -21.86 1.16 -20.88
CA LEU A 759 -21.55 1.44 -22.28
C LEU A 759 -22.83 1.53 -23.13
N LEU A 760 -23.06 2.70 -23.73
CA LEU A 760 -24.17 2.98 -24.62
C LEU A 760 -23.81 2.70 -26.08
N ALA A 761 -22.67 3.20 -26.54
CA ALA A 761 -22.21 3.08 -27.91
C ALA A 761 -20.68 2.94 -27.98
N ALA A 762 -20.22 2.25 -29.02
CA ALA A 762 -18.80 2.15 -29.34
C ALA A 762 -18.64 2.29 -30.85
N GLY A 763 -17.73 3.16 -31.29
CA GLY A 763 -17.47 3.45 -32.69
C GLY A 763 -15.98 3.49 -33.03
N SER A 764 -15.65 3.19 -34.28
CA SER A 764 -14.32 3.37 -34.87
C SER A 764 -14.46 4.12 -36.19
N ASN A 765 -13.82 5.28 -36.34
CA ASN A 765 -13.90 6.13 -37.55
C ASN A 765 -15.34 6.37 -38.04
N GLY A 766 -16.29 6.50 -37.11
CA GLY A 766 -17.71 6.73 -37.40
C GLY A 766 -18.55 5.47 -37.64
N GLN A 767 -17.95 4.27 -37.68
CA GLN A 767 -18.68 3.00 -37.79
C GLN A 767 -18.89 2.36 -36.42
N SER A 768 -20.08 1.78 -36.18
CA SER A 768 -20.36 1.10 -34.91
C SER A 768 -19.55 -0.18 -34.77
N ILE A 769 -18.79 -0.30 -33.68
CA ILE A 769 -18.04 -1.50 -33.29
C ILE A 769 -18.59 -2.16 -32.02
N LYS A 770 -19.76 -1.73 -31.53
CA LYS A 770 -20.34 -2.22 -30.26
C LYS A 770 -20.43 -3.74 -30.15
N GLY A 771 -20.72 -4.46 -31.24
CA GLY A 771 -20.78 -5.93 -31.25
C GLY A 771 -19.41 -6.63 -31.17
N GLN A 772 -18.31 -5.88 -31.36
CA GLN A 772 -16.93 -6.37 -31.27
C GLN A 772 -16.31 -6.06 -29.89
N VAL A 773 -16.99 -5.28 -29.06
CA VAL A 773 -16.56 -4.95 -27.70
C VAL A 773 -17.00 -6.05 -26.74
N SER A 774 -16.04 -6.59 -26.00
CA SER A 774 -16.27 -7.55 -24.92
C SER A 774 -16.22 -6.83 -23.57
N ASN A 775 -17.13 -7.17 -22.67
CA ASN A 775 -17.12 -6.63 -21.31
C ASN A 775 -16.31 -7.55 -20.40
N PHE A 776 -15.61 -6.97 -19.43
CA PHE A 776 -14.89 -7.69 -18.38
C PHE A 776 -14.98 -6.91 -17.06
N SER A 777 -14.50 -7.49 -15.97
CA SER A 777 -14.41 -6.84 -14.67
C SER A 777 -13.11 -7.27 -14.02
N ASP A 778 -12.21 -6.31 -13.83
CA ASP A 778 -10.90 -6.51 -13.23
C ASP A 778 -10.70 -5.41 -12.19
N TYR A 779 -9.99 -5.69 -11.11
CA TYR A 779 -9.54 -4.65 -10.18
C TYR A 779 -10.66 -3.84 -9.51
N GLY A 780 -11.86 -4.41 -9.36
CA GLY A 780 -13.02 -3.67 -8.88
C GLY A 780 -13.56 -2.66 -9.90
N LEU A 781 -13.04 -2.62 -11.13
CA LEU A 781 -13.45 -1.76 -12.23
C LEU A 781 -14.24 -2.55 -13.28
N ALA A 782 -15.19 -1.87 -13.94
CA ALA A 782 -15.86 -2.40 -15.11
C ALA A 782 -15.01 -2.11 -16.35
N GLY A 783 -14.84 -3.10 -17.22
CA GLY A 783 -13.93 -3.06 -18.35
C GLY A 783 -14.60 -3.33 -19.69
N TYR A 784 -14.05 -2.73 -20.74
CA TYR A 784 -14.48 -2.89 -22.12
C TYR A 784 -13.26 -3.13 -23.01
N SER A 785 -13.24 -4.25 -23.75
CA SER A 785 -12.11 -4.66 -24.56
C SER A 785 -12.46 -4.83 -26.02
N SER A 786 -11.59 -4.34 -26.90
CA SER A 786 -11.69 -4.47 -28.36
C SER A 786 -10.31 -4.57 -28.99
N MET A 787 -10.23 -5.22 -30.15
CA MET A 787 -9.02 -5.19 -30.97
C MET A 787 -8.94 -3.85 -31.73
N VAL A 788 -7.72 -3.31 -31.80
CA VAL A 788 -7.38 -2.12 -32.58
C VAL A 788 -6.31 -2.52 -33.58
N GLN A 789 -6.63 -2.42 -34.87
CA GLN A 789 -5.70 -2.63 -35.96
C GLN A 789 -5.46 -1.29 -36.67
N LEU A 790 -4.21 -0.96 -36.97
CA LEU A 790 -3.81 0.28 -37.64
C LEU A 790 -2.80 -0.04 -38.75
N LEU A 791 -3.24 0.11 -40.00
CA LEU A 791 -2.39 -0.01 -41.18
C LEU A 791 -1.28 1.06 -41.16
N PRO A 792 -0.19 0.85 -41.90
CA PRO A 792 0.84 1.87 -42.06
C PRO A 792 0.24 3.21 -42.52
N LYS A 793 0.65 4.32 -41.89
CA LYS A 793 0.14 5.69 -42.15
C LYS A 793 -1.35 5.92 -41.86
N GLU A 794 -2.06 4.95 -41.30
CA GLU A 794 -3.48 5.08 -40.95
C GLU A 794 -3.65 5.91 -39.67
N GLN A 795 -4.76 6.65 -39.62
CA GLN A 795 -5.29 7.26 -38.40
C GLN A 795 -6.61 6.61 -38.02
N LYS A 796 -6.79 6.35 -36.73
CA LYS A 796 -8.01 5.72 -36.19
C LYS A 796 -8.45 6.43 -34.93
N THR A 797 -9.75 6.72 -34.84
CA THR A 797 -10.38 7.24 -33.62
C THR A 797 -11.37 6.23 -33.10
N ILE A 798 -11.15 5.77 -31.87
CA ILE A 798 -12.09 4.93 -31.11
C ILE A 798 -12.91 5.84 -30.22
N VAL A 799 -14.23 5.72 -30.27
CA VAL A 799 -15.17 6.52 -29.47
C VAL A 799 -16.01 5.58 -28.64
N LEU A 800 -16.04 5.79 -27.32
CA LEU A 800 -16.82 5.00 -26.38
C LEU A 800 -17.71 5.94 -25.57
N GLU A 801 -19.01 5.65 -25.55
CA GLU A 801 -20.01 6.46 -24.88
C GLU A 801 -20.55 5.72 -23.67
N PHE A 802 -20.47 6.36 -22.52
CA PHE A 802 -20.86 5.82 -21.23
C PHE A 802 -21.90 6.70 -20.56
N GLU A 803 -22.66 6.07 -19.66
CA GLU A 803 -23.64 6.76 -18.86
C GLU A 803 -23.65 6.21 -17.44
N LYS A 804 -23.75 7.12 -16.48
CA LYS A 804 -24.00 6.81 -15.07
C LYS A 804 -25.21 7.61 -14.60
N THR A 805 -26.12 6.93 -13.91
CA THR A 805 -27.29 7.55 -13.30
C THR A 805 -27.07 7.65 -11.80
N GLY A 806 -27.25 8.83 -11.23
CA GLY A 806 -27.21 9.09 -9.81
C GLY A 806 -27.96 10.38 -9.49
N GLN A 807 -28.46 10.53 -8.27
CA GLN A 807 -29.00 11.80 -7.79
C GLN A 807 -27.86 12.63 -7.19
N LEU A 808 -27.73 13.89 -7.62
CA LEU A 808 -26.77 14.85 -7.07
C LEU A 808 -27.56 15.84 -6.21
N VAL A 809 -27.26 15.91 -4.91
CA VAL A 809 -27.93 16.81 -3.97
C VAL A 809 -26.88 17.49 -3.09
N GLY A 810 -27.00 18.81 -2.91
CA GLY A 810 -26.13 19.58 -2.04
C GLY A 810 -24.78 19.95 -2.65
N GLU A 811 -23.78 20.06 -1.79
CA GLU A 811 -22.38 20.34 -2.17
C GLU A 811 -21.61 19.02 -2.29
N PHE A 812 -20.92 18.82 -3.42
CA PHE A 812 -20.18 17.59 -3.67
C PHE A 812 -18.96 17.82 -4.57
N ASP A 813 -17.96 16.95 -4.43
CA ASP A 813 -16.78 16.91 -5.28
C ASP A 813 -17.00 15.95 -6.46
N HIS A 814 -16.92 16.49 -7.67
CA HIS A 814 -16.81 15.71 -8.90
C HIS A 814 -15.34 15.41 -9.18
N ILE A 815 -14.93 14.17 -8.93
CA ILE A 815 -13.56 13.71 -9.08
C ILE A 815 -13.47 12.76 -10.28
N LEU A 816 -12.69 13.14 -11.28
CA LEU A 816 -12.29 12.26 -12.39
C LEU A 816 -10.82 11.88 -12.22
N ARG A 817 -10.55 10.62 -11.92
CA ARG A 817 -9.19 10.05 -11.91
C ARG A 817 -8.91 9.35 -13.24
N VAL A 818 -7.75 9.59 -13.82
CA VAL A 818 -7.26 8.91 -15.03
C VAL A 818 -5.90 8.30 -14.72
N PHE A 819 -5.81 6.97 -14.71
CA PHE A 819 -4.53 6.29 -14.52
C PHE A 819 -3.80 6.11 -15.85
N LYS A 820 -2.47 6.17 -15.78
CA LYS A 820 -1.57 6.05 -16.93
C LYS A 820 -1.12 4.60 -17.11
N GLN A 821 -1.12 4.14 -18.36
CA GLN A 821 -0.46 2.88 -18.70
C GLN A 821 1.08 3.01 -18.59
N PRO A 822 1.76 2.11 -17.85
CA PRO A 822 3.23 2.04 -17.83
C PRO A 822 3.81 1.70 -19.21
N GLY A 823 5.08 2.06 -19.43
CA GLY A 823 5.78 1.84 -20.70
C GLY A 823 5.47 2.88 -21.79
N ILE A 824 4.38 3.63 -21.67
CA ILE A 824 4.10 4.82 -22.50
C ILE A 824 4.68 6.06 -21.79
N LEU A 825 5.51 6.85 -22.47
CA LEU A 825 6.13 8.03 -21.84
C LEU A 825 5.11 9.12 -21.50
N THR A 826 4.42 9.64 -22.51
CA THR A 826 3.45 10.71 -22.38
C THR A 826 2.63 10.84 -23.66
N TYR A 827 1.41 11.37 -23.55
CA TYR A 827 0.61 11.79 -24.70
C TYR A 827 -0.48 12.80 -24.30
N PRO A 828 -0.99 13.62 -25.24
CA PRO A 828 -1.98 14.64 -24.92
C PRO A 828 -3.30 14.06 -24.39
N LEU A 829 -3.81 14.68 -23.33
CA LEU A 829 -5.10 14.43 -22.71
C LEU A 829 -5.87 15.75 -22.56
N THR A 830 -7.02 15.83 -23.22
CA THR A 830 -7.99 16.91 -23.00
C THR A 830 -9.17 16.38 -22.19
N VAL A 831 -9.56 17.10 -21.14
CA VAL A 831 -10.76 16.81 -20.34
C VAL A 831 -11.70 17.99 -20.42
N ILE A 832 -12.95 17.73 -20.78
CA ILE A 832 -14.01 18.73 -20.88
C ILE A 832 -15.17 18.28 -20.01
N VAL A 833 -15.56 19.12 -19.05
CA VAL A 833 -16.74 18.89 -18.20
C VAL A 833 -17.74 20.01 -18.44
N SER A 834 -18.93 19.64 -18.91
CA SER A 834 -20.07 20.54 -19.09
C SER A 834 -21.12 20.24 -18.03
N TYR A 835 -21.68 21.30 -17.45
CA TYR A 835 -22.65 21.22 -16.35
C TYR A 835 -23.82 22.18 -16.62
N PRO A 836 -24.97 21.99 -15.97
CA PRO A 836 -26.17 22.78 -16.23
C PRO A 836 -26.14 24.07 -15.39
N ALA A 837 -26.96 25.06 -15.77
CA ALA A 837 -26.90 26.42 -15.20
C ALA A 837 -27.30 26.48 -13.72
N GLU A 838 -28.02 25.48 -13.22
CA GLU A 838 -28.47 25.33 -11.84
C GLU A 838 -27.34 24.93 -10.88
N MET A 839 -26.17 24.53 -11.40
CA MET A 839 -24.99 24.19 -10.62
C MET A 839 -24.00 25.35 -10.56
N THR A 840 -23.52 25.65 -9.36
CA THR A 840 -22.46 26.64 -9.14
C THR A 840 -21.15 25.96 -8.79
N VAL A 841 -20.03 26.48 -9.33
CA VAL A 841 -18.69 25.94 -9.09
C VAL A 841 -18.06 26.71 -7.94
N ILE A 842 -17.75 26.02 -6.84
CA ILE A 842 -17.10 26.60 -5.65
C ILE A 842 -15.58 26.65 -5.85
N LYS A 843 -15.03 25.53 -6.33
CA LYS A 843 -13.58 25.34 -6.47
C LYS A 843 -13.29 24.52 -7.71
N MET A 844 -12.18 24.84 -8.37
CA MET A 844 -11.66 24.09 -9.52
C MET A 844 -10.23 23.65 -9.23
N GLY A 845 -9.85 22.48 -9.73
CA GLY A 845 -8.47 22.02 -9.73
C GLY A 845 -7.56 22.94 -10.57
N GLU A 846 -6.26 22.92 -10.25
CA GLU A 846 -5.24 23.67 -10.98
C GLU A 846 -5.20 23.31 -12.47
N GLY A 847 -4.74 24.26 -13.30
CA GLY A 847 -4.65 24.08 -14.76
C GLY A 847 -5.99 24.03 -15.50
N SER A 848 -7.10 24.30 -14.82
CA SER A 848 -8.43 24.42 -15.44
C SER A 848 -8.66 25.78 -16.06
N SER A 849 -9.41 25.80 -17.16
CA SER A 849 -10.02 27.01 -17.73
C SER A 849 -11.54 26.86 -17.71
N LYS A 850 -12.26 27.95 -17.44
CA LYS A 850 -13.72 27.98 -17.40
C LYS A 850 -14.25 28.99 -18.41
N GLU A 851 -15.16 28.53 -19.26
CA GLU A 851 -15.90 29.37 -20.20
C GLU A 851 -17.39 29.02 -20.11
N GLY A 852 -18.19 29.95 -19.58
CA GLY A 852 -19.60 29.69 -19.29
C GLY A 852 -19.80 28.48 -18.36
N SER A 853 -20.58 27.49 -18.83
CA SER A 853 -20.86 26.24 -18.09
C SER A 853 -19.99 25.06 -18.55
N VAL A 854 -18.79 25.36 -19.06
CA VAL A 854 -17.80 24.38 -19.50
C VAL A 854 -16.49 24.63 -18.77
N ILE A 855 -15.90 23.56 -18.24
CA ILE A 855 -14.55 23.55 -17.68
C ILE A 855 -13.68 22.64 -18.54
N LYS A 856 -12.48 23.11 -18.87
CA LYS A 856 -11.53 22.41 -19.73
C LYS A 856 -10.15 22.32 -19.08
N TRP A 857 -9.54 21.15 -19.19
CA TRP A 857 -8.12 20.93 -18.98
C TRP A 857 -7.47 20.45 -20.28
N ASP A 858 -6.37 21.09 -20.65
CA ASP A 858 -5.44 20.58 -21.67
C ASP A 858 -4.14 20.23 -20.95
N THR A 859 -3.80 18.94 -20.93
CA THR A 859 -2.60 18.45 -20.25
C THR A 859 -2.01 17.27 -21.01
N ASP A 860 -0.89 16.75 -20.52
CA ASP A 860 -0.30 15.51 -21.01
C ASP A 860 -0.48 14.42 -19.95
N LEU A 861 -0.82 13.20 -20.37
CA LEU A 861 -0.90 12.02 -19.51
C LEU A 861 0.48 11.37 -19.35
N ASP A 862 1.32 12.02 -18.55
CA ASP A 862 2.69 11.59 -18.21
C ASP A 862 2.79 10.88 -16.85
N GLN A 863 1.76 11.00 -16.01
CA GLN A 863 1.55 10.30 -14.75
C GLN A 863 0.04 10.14 -14.52
N ASP A 864 -0.37 9.43 -13.46
CA ASP A 864 -1.78 9.41 -13.04
C ASP A 864 -2.28 10.85 -12.77
N LYS A 865 -3.46 11.19 -13.29
CA LYS A 865 -4.05 12.53 -13.16
C LYS A 865 -5.37 12.48 -12.41
N GLN A 866 -5.63 13.54 -11.66
CA GLN A 866 -6.90 13.74 -10.97
C GLN A 866 -7.43 15.13 -11.32
N PHE A 867 -8.69 15.18 -11.76
CA PHE A 867 -9.41 16.41 -12.08
C PHE A 867 -10.54 16.57 -11.08
N VAL A 868 -10.54 17.66 -10.32
CA VAL A 868 -11.49 17.91 -9.22
C VAL A 868 -12.28 19.18 -9.49
N ILE A 869 -13.60 19.09 -9.34
CA ILE A 869 -14.51 20.25 -9.35
C ILE A 869 -15.42 20.12 -8.14
N THR A 870 -15.52 21.16 -7.33
CA THR A 870 -16.50 21.23 -6.23
C THR A 870 -17.73 21.97 -6.74
N PHE A 871 -18.86 21.28 -6.80
CA PHE A 871 -20.15 21.84 -7.22
C PHE A 871 -21.04 22.09 -6.01
N LYS A 872 -21.88 23.12 -6.11
CA LYS A 872 -23.05 23.35 -5.25
C LYS A 872 -24.29 23.40 -6.11
N VAL A 873 -25.20 22.47 -5.86
CA VAL A 873 -26.51 22.44 -6.52
C VAL A 873 -27.47 23.30 -5.70
N SER A 874 -28.11 24.28 -6.34
CA SER A 874 -29.20 25.01 -5.71
C SER A 874 -30.40 24.08 -5.51
N PRO A 875 -31.05 24.11 -4.32
CA PRO A 875 -32.18 23.22 -4.00
C PRO A 875 -33.39 23.38 -4.90
#